data_AF-A0A7W7MTK9-F1
#
_entry.id   AF-A0A7W7MTK9-F1
#
_cell.length_a   1.000
_cell.length_b   1.000
_cell.length_c   1.000
_cell.angle_alpha   90.00
_cell.angle_beta   90.00
_cell.angle_gamma   90.00
#
_symmetry.space_group_name_H-M   'P 1'
#
loop_
_entity.id
_entity.type
_entity.pdbx_description
1 polymer ?
#
loop_
_entity_poly.entity_id
_entity_poly.type
_entity_poly.pdbx_seq_one_letter_code
_entity_poly.pdbx_strand_id
1 'polypeptide(L)'
;MVEVLNDDQLLDRYSSAEFRTALRRLLDVRHLAEHCIITSKYKITQPMYDPVALTAEGQRIVEKMVKRGIPYPRARFICLLEPLQADLLVDPLATDINRLVEVLSKQVASSSSVKQSDEQVIRYPFTYGRLLYDKCHDLGFNAKNQISHRETLELLEGTPQGVFQVGNFVTGPYGIIESSHKRFCPPVKWVMYHCADVTCTMLHRHLLETAYDADINEDHSKAAKLLDHEYPDISDWPGYFRRSGMYSGDMYNDFAGDGLADLLGDALSEPELRLFFSKLLNSGPALRETLRKLGGPSGKAGDIASRLDSAQMLQLSLCTSDQEMFAALDALVLAGEIVIPDGEIRVPVVNGLKYTGAFDLQAELSRHGVRIQSEDASLSTLRLRRLVRQMYRFDSEDDRLELAWHLELRHEGTDTLDAVVEQYLRSSTPRHAVSKLLLARRSNFIVAAERLTLADKLMKSDDDRINGVLWKLGFSVEDFRDPHQRFWALHDNLIALTRQTTLRGRVGPDEDDVRSAAVNYFVALEDILKDALMFTTWALTTDHYSSDRRFTYRDEIDAPRALDTLRARAEIEVDADGKPRLTIEDRISLYPMMRGFGLLAKILRAYQGAASQHVRANNRIPEWFKSQELQRFPFGHTVPFLDLLPDSQTDILRTLDHISTRLIGAEVSDARNDWLHSRRDRVETERLRSSLDAVRDAVEAIQDKGFSRQIFRRVRTQRDEAARATVVLSDNRGQELLLLWPSGLGWLGLPGVDLPQHVMTSAQFAEPSEVLRFTTQEESAFAKMWADYPRRPRKSTGPTSSRIYDSAIPSELGD
;
A
#
# COMPACT_ATOMS: atom_id res chain seq x y z
N MET A 1 42.93 7.87 -32.36
CA MET A 1 42.03 7.94 -31.19
C MET A 1 40.68 8.33 -31.74
N VAL A 2 39.62 7.64 -31.34
CA VAL A 2 38.25 8.02 -31.73
C VAL A 2 37.91 9.31 -31.00
N GLU A 3 37.28 10.25 -31.70
CA GLU A 3 36.85 11.52 -31.13
C GLU A 3 35.67 11.28 -30.19
N VAL A 4 35.78 11.74 -28.94
CA VAL A 4 34.68 11.73 -27.97
C VAL A 4 33.72 12.85 -28.34
N LEU A 5 32.43 12.52 -28.46
CA LEU A 5 31.41 13.43 -28.92
C LEU A 5 30.62 13.99 -27.74
N ASN A 6 30.36 15.29 -27.75
CA ASN A 6 29.39 15.90 -26.85
C ASN A 6 27.94 15.64 -27.34
N ASP A 7 26.97 16.01 -26.52
CA ASP A 7 25.55 15.82 -26.79
C ASP A 7 25.07 16.50 -28.10
N ASP A 8 25.54 17.72 -28.40
CA ASP A 8 25.23 18.42 -29.66
C ASP A 8 25.73 17.66 -30.90
N GLN A 9 26.97 17.17 -30.86
CA GLN A 9 27.57 16.39 -31.94
C GLN A 9 26.86 15.04 -32.12
N LEU A 10 26.47 14.39 -31.02
CA LEU A 10 25.67 13.16 -31.07
C LEU A 10 24.27 13.40 -31.65
N LEU A 11 23.63 14.53 -31.31
CA LEU A 11 22.31 14.88 -31.85
C LEU A 11 22.35 15.17 -33.35
N ASP A 12 23.40 15.83 -33.85
CA ASP A 12 23.59 16.07 -35.28
C ASP A 12 23.82 14.74 -36.02
N ARG A 13 24.74 13.92 -35.49
CA ARG A 13 25.12 12.63 -36.07
C ARG A 13 23.98 11.59 -36.05
N TYR A 14 23.16 11.59 -35.00
CA TYR A 14 22.08 10.63 -34.77
C TYR A 14 20.70 11.32 -34.65
N SER A 15 20.40 12.19 -35.60
CA SER A 15 19.18 13.01 -35.58
C SER A 15 17.89 12.24 -35.92
N SER A 16 17.96 11.10 -36.60
CA SER A 16 16.76 10.45 -37.16
C SER A 16 15.88 9.73 -36.11
N ALA A 17 14.56 9.87 -36.24
CA ALA A 17 13.59 9.24 -35.32
C ALA A 17 13.57 7.70 -35.42
N GLU A 18 13.78 7.17 -36.63
CA GLU A 18 13.90 5.74 -36.88
C GLU A 18 15.11 5.16 -36.14
N PHE A 19 16.27 5.83 -36.25
CA PHE A 19 17.48 5.44 -35.53
C PHE A 19 17.27 5.47 -34.02
N ARG A 20 16.66 6.54 -33.48
CA ARG A 20 16.36 6.65 -32.04
C ARG A 20 15.46 5.52 -31.55
N THR A 21 14.47 5.13 -32.36
CA THR A 21 13.57 4.01 -32.04
C THR A 21 14.31 2.68 -32.05
N ALA A 22 15.15 2.43 -33.05
CA ALA A 22 15.97 1.23 -33.15
C ALA A 22 17.00 1.14 -32.02
N LEU A 23 17.67 2.24 -31.70
CA LEU A 23 18.62 2.34 -30.59
C LEU A 23 17.93 2.07 -29.26
N ARG A 24 16.75 2.66 -28.99
CA ARG A 24 15.99 2.38 -27.77
C ARG A 24 15.63 0.89 -27.66
N ARG A 25 15.11 0.28 -28.73
CA ARG A 25 14.80 -1.17 -28.73
C ARG A 25 16.06 -2.02 -28.49
N LEU A 26 17.21 -1.64 -29.05
CA LEU A 26 18.48 -2.32 -28.81
C LEU A 26 18.89 -2.24 -27.33
N LEU A 27 18.77 -1.05 -26.73
CA LEU A 27 19.08 -0.81 -25.32
C LEU A 27 18.10 -1.54 -24.39
N ASP A 28 16.82 -1.65 -24.75
CA ASP A 28 15.83 -2.43 -24.01
C ASP A 28 16.23 -3.93 -23.97
N VAL A 29 16.68 -4.49 -25.11
CA VAL A 29 17.16 -5.88 -25.19
C VAL A 29 18.47 -6.08 -24.42
N ARG A 30 19.41 -5.14 -24.53
CA ARG A 30 20.64 -5.11 -23.72
C ARG A 30 20.29 -5.19 -22.24
N HIS A 31 19.38 -4.33 -21.77
CA HIS A 31 19.02 -4.25 -20.35
C HIS A 31 18.46 -5.58 -19.84
N LEU A 32 17.59 -6.25 -20.61
CA LEU A 32 17.11 -7.59 -20.29
C LEU A 32 18.26 -8.61 -20.21
N ALA A 33 19.14 -8.64 -21.22
CA ALA A 33 20.26 -9.58 -21.27
C ALA A 33 21.25 -9.40 -20.09
N GLU A 34 21.49 -8.16 -19.68
CA GLU A 34 22.38 -7.83 -18.56
C GLU A 34 21.77 -8.19 -17.19
N HIS A 35 20.46 -7.99 -17.02
CA HIS A 35 19.77 -8.17 -15.74
C HIS A 35 19.24 -9.58 -15.50
N CYS A 36 19.68 -10.56 -16.29
CA CYS A 36 19.31 -11.95 -16.12
C CYS A 36 20.25 -12.76 -15.21
N ILE A 37 19.78 -13.93 -14.78
CA ILE A 37 20.56 -14.94 -14.04
C ILE A 37 20.84 -16.12 -14.98
N ILE A 38 22.12 -16.47 -15.14
CA ILE A 38 22.59 -17.57 -15.99
C ILE A 38 23.33 -18.63 -15.16
N THR A 39 23.48 -19.83 -15.73
CA THR A 39 24.25 -20.93 -15.13
C THR A 39 25.73 -20.84 -15.51
N SER A 40 26.63 -21.44 -14.74
CA SER A 40 28.08 -21.47 -15.02
C SER A 40 28.43 -22.11 -16.36
N LYS A 41 27.57 -22.98 -16.88
CA LYS A 41 27.76 -23.64 -18.18
C LYS A 41 27.16 -22.88 -19.36
N TYR A 42 26.62 -21.69 -19.12
CA TYR A 42 25.94 -20.90 -20.14
C TYR A 42 26.87 -20.49 -21.27
N LYS A 43 26.44 -20.72 -22.51
CA LYS A 43 27.21 -20.44 -23.73
C LYS A 43 26.43 -19.59 -24.71
N ILE A 44 27.10 -18.57 -25.25
CA ILE A 44 26.58 -17.78 -26.38
C ILE A 44 26.57 -18.67 -27.63
N THR A 45 25.38 -18.86 -28.19
CA THR A 45 25.19 -19.67 -29.40
C THR A 45 25.19 -18.80 -30.66
N GLN A 46 25.42 -19.42 -31.81
CA GLN A 46 25.41 -18.73 -33.11
C GLN A 46 24.17 -17.87 -33.37
N PRO A 47 22.94 -18.37 -33.12
CA PRO A 47 21.74 -17.55 -33.31
C PRO A 47 21.66 -16.29 -32.45
N MET A 48 22.45 -16.17 -31.37
CA MET A 48 22.44 -14.99 -30.48
C MET A 48 23.30 -13.84 -31.00
N TYR A 49 24.46 -14.12 -31.58
CA TYR A 49 25.38 -13.06 -32.03
C TYR A 49 25.29 -12.77 -33.52
N ASP A 50 24.79 -13.72 -34.34
CA ASP A 50 24.60 -13.52 -35.78
C ASP A 50 23.72 -12.30 -36.13
N PRO A 51 22.60 -12.05 -35.41
CA PRO A 51 21.74 -10.89 -35.68
C PRO A 51 22.35 -9.52 -35.38
N VAL A 52 23.44 -9.46 -34.59
CA VAL A 52 24.03 -8.21 -34.07
C VAL A 52 24.95 -7.57 -35.11
N ALA A 53 24.51 -6.54 -35.81
CA ALA A 53 25.35 -5.85 -36.80
C ALA A 53 26.33 -4.90 -36.09
N LEU A 54 27.63 -5.04 -36.37
CA LEU A 54 28.66 -4.16 -35.81
C LEU A 54 28.85 -2.93 -36.70
N THR A 55 29.13 -1.78 -36.08
CA THR A 55 29.65 -0.62 -36.82
C THR A 55 31.11 -0.87 -37.23
N ALA A 56 31.68 0.02 -38.03
CA ALA A 56 33.12 -0.01 -38.33
C ALA A 56 33.98 0.01 -37.05
N GLU A 57 33.52 0.75 -36.03
CA GLU A 57 34.21 0.84 -34.76
C GLU A 57 34.03 -0.42 -33.90
N GLY A 58 32.81 -0.98 -33.87
CA GLY A 58 32.56 -2.29 -33.26
C GLY A 58 33.43 -3.40 -33.85
N GLN A 59 33.58 -3.43 -35.18
CA GLN A 59 34.44 -4.40 -35.87
C GLN A 59 35.90 -4.27 -35.43
N ARG A 60 36.42 -3.04 -35.35
CA ARG A 60 37.78 -2.75 -34.85
C ARG A 60 37.98 -3.27 -33.43
N ILE A 61 37.01 -3.06 -32.54
CA ILE A 61 37.07 -3.51 -31.15
C ILE A 61 36.99 -5.03 -31.05
N VAL A 62 36.09 -5.69 -31.80
CA VAL A 62 35.99 -7.15 -31.83
C VAL A 62 37.32 -7.78 -32.25
N GLU A 63 38.00 -7.24 -33.27
CA GLU A 63 39.32 -7.73 -33.68
C GLU A 63 40.37 -7.61 -32.57
N LYS A 64 40.31 -6.55 -31.75
CA LYS A 64 41.20 -6.38 -30.59
C LYS A 64 40.86 -7.36 -29.47
N MET A 65 39.58 -7.58 -29.19
CA MET A 65 39.11 -8.57 -28.21
C MET A 65 39.58 -9.98 -28.61
N VAL A 66 39.45 -10.34 -29.89
CA VAL A 66 39.91 -11.63 -30.43
C VAL A 66 41.42 -11.79 -30.31
N LYS A 67 42.20 -10.75 -30.61
CA LYS A 67 43.66 -10.76 -30.41
C LYS A 67 44.06 -10.95 -28.93
N ARG A 68 43.21 -10.52 -27.99
CA ARG A 68 43.39 -10.73 -26.54
C ARG A 68 42.84 -12.07 -26.04
N GLY A 69 42.40 -12.96 -26.94
CA GLY A 69 41.98 -14.32 -26.62
C GLY A 69 40.49 -14.50 -26.35
N ILE A 70 39.65 -13.49 -26.59
CA ILE A 70 38.19 -13.60 -26.48
C ILE A 70 37.62 -14.17 -27.78
N PRO A 71 36.90 -15.30 -27.79
CA PRO A 71 36.33 -15.85 -29.02
C PRO A 71 35.36 -14.88 -29.71
N TYR A 72 35.40 -14.86 -31.05
CA TYR A 72 34.60 -13.96 -31.89
C TYR A 72 33.09 -13.93 -31.53
N PRO A 73 32.41 -15.08 -31.33
CA PRO A 73 31.02 -15.13 -30.84
C PRO A 73 30.75 -14.27 -29.61
N ARG A 74 31.62 -14.36 -28.60
CA ARG A 74 31.46 -13.67 -27.32
C ARG A 74 31.90 -12.22 -27.43
N ALA A 75 32.97 -11.92 -28.15
CA ALA A 75 33.39 -10.54 -28.42
C ALA A 75 32.28 -9.72 -29.10
N ARG A 76 31.60 -10.30 -30.10
CA ARG A 76 30.48 -9.66 -30.80
C ARG A 76 29.27 -9.46 -29.88
N PHE A 77 28.96 -10.43 -29.03
CA PHE A 77 27.87 -10.30 -28.05
C PHE A 77 28.20 -9.31 -26.92
N ILE A 78 29.46 -9.20 -26.49
CA ILE A 78 29.89 -8.17 -25.53
C ILE A 78 29.71 -6.77 -26.12
N CYS A 79 29.92 -6.56 -27.43
CA CYS A 79 29.61 -5.27 -28.06
C CYS A 79 28.11 -4.92 -28.00
N LEU A 80 27.21 -5.91 -27.95
CA LEU A 80 25.78 -5.69 -27.68
C LEU A 80 25.53 -5.33 -26.19
N LEU A 81 26.28 -5.93 -25.27
CA LEU A 81 26.20 -5.63 -23.85
C LEU A 81 26.80 -4.26 -23.50
N GLU A 82 27.75 -3.76 -24.30
CA GLU A 82 28.38 -2.45 -24.13
C GLU A 82 28.35 -1.62 -25.43
N PRO A 83 27.16 -1.27 -25.95
CA PRO A 83 27.04 -0.68 -27.29
C PRO A 83 27.46 0.79 -27.35
N LEU A 84 27.51 1.48 -26.20
CA LEU A 84 27.78 2.92 -26.07
C LEU A 84 29.21 3.14 -25.59
N GLN A 85 30.08 3.70 -26.44
CA GLN A 85 31.47 4.08 -26.09
C GLN A 85 31.76 5.50 -26.63
N ALA A 86 32.99 5.80 -27.08
CA ALA A 86 33.24 7.03 -27.83
C ALA A 86 32.38 7.12 -29.11
N ASP A 87 32.06 5.98 -29.72
CA ASP A 87 31.09 5.81 -30.80
C ASP A 87 30.26 4.54 -30.53
N LEU A 88 29.23 4.28 -31.33
CA LEU A 88 28.44 3.06 -31.22
C LEU A 88 29.22 1.86 -31.72
N LEU A 89 29.22 0.78 -30.95
CA LEU A 89 29.82 -0.50 -31.37
C LEU A 89 28.85 -1.34 -32.22
N VAL A 90 27.54 -1.17 -32.00
CA VAL A 90 26.48 -1.91 -32.69
C VAL A 90 25.64 -0.96 -33.52
N ASP A 91 25.36 -1.33 -34.75
CA ASP A 91 24.45 -0.60 -35.64
C ASP A 91 23.00 -0.99 -35.31
N PRO A 92 22.18 -0.08 -34.73
CA PRO A 92 20.81 -0.41 -34.37
C PRO A 92 19.88 -0.64 -35.57
N LEU A 93 20.17 -0.04 -36.72
CA LEU A 93 19.34 -0.17 -37.94
C LEU A 93 19.62 -1.45 -38.68
N ALA A 94 20.88 -1.87 -38.73
CA ALA A 94 21.28 -3.12 -39.39
C ALA A 94 21.12 -4.36 -38.50
N THR A 95 20.96 -4.19 -37.18
CA THR A 95 20.77 -5.30 -36.24
C THR A 95 19.33 -5.85 -36.31
N ASP A 96 19.19 -7.16 -36.49
CA ASP A 96 17.89 -7.84 -36.46
C ASP A 96 17.45 -8.11 -35.00
N ILE A 97 16.90 -7.05 -34.38
CA ILE A 97 16.43 -7.07 -33.00
C ILE A 97 15.33 -8.12 -32.80
N ASN A 98 14.44 -8.31 -33.77
CA ASN A 98 13.32 -9.26 -33.64
C ASN A 98 13.83 -10.70 -33.54
N ARG A 99 14.80 -11.07 -34.39
CA ARG A 99 15.44 -12.38 -34.32
C ARG A 99 16.23 -12.58 -33.04
N LEU A 100 16.94 -11.55 -32.58
CA LEU A 100 17.65 -11.59 -31.29
C LEU A 100 16.67 -11.86 -30.13
N VAL A 101 15.56 -11.13 -30.08
CA VAL A 101 14.49 -11.32 -29.09
C VAL A 101 13.88 -12.71 -29.18
N GLU A 102 13.63 -13.23 -30.39
CA GLU A 102 13.10 -14.60 -30.57
C GLU A 102 14.04 -15.66 -29.97
N VAL A 103 15.35 -15.52 -30.17
CA VAL A 103 16.36 -16.45 -29.65
C VAL A 103 16.45 -16.38 -28.12
N LEU A 104 16.48 -15.17 -27.55
CA LEU A 104 16.48 -14.98 -26.10
C LEU A 104 15.17 -15.48 -25.47
N SER A 105 14.03 -15.22 -26.13
CA SER A 105 12.69 -15.65 -25.71
C SER A 105 12.61 -17.17 -25.53
N LYS A 106 13.19 -17.95 -26.45
CA LYS A 106 13.24 -19.42 -26.34
C LYS A 106 13.98 -19.88 -25.09
N GLN A 107 15.10 -19.25 -24.76
CA GLN A 107 15.89 -19.60 -23.57
C GLN A 107 15.15 -19.22 -22.28
N VAL A 108 14.48 -18.06 -22.27
CA VAL A 108 13.63 -17.61 -21.16
C VAL A 108 12.44 -18.56 -20.96
N ALA A 109 11.72 -18.93 -22.03
CA ALA A 109 10.56 -19.82 -21.96
C ALA A 109 10.92 -21.25 -21.50
N SER A 110 12.06 -21.76 -21.99
CA SER A 110 12.55 -23.10 -21.62
C SER A 110 12.88 -23.23 -20.13
N SER A 111 13.11 -22.11 -19.45
CA SER A 111 13.46 -22.12 -18.04
C SER A 111 12.34 -22.65 -17.14
N SER A 112 11.07 -22.37 -17.43
CA SER A 112 9.93 -22.65 -16.55
C SER A 112 9.73 -24.13 -16.17
N SER A 113 10.34 -25.07 -16.89
CA SER A 113 10.11 -26.52 -16.75
C SER A 113 11.35 -27.34 -16.39
N VAL A 114 12.50 -26.69 -16.13
CA VAL A 114 13.79 -27.38 -16.20
C VAL A 114 14.62 -27.30 -14.92
N LYS A 115 15.19 -28.46 -14.56
CA LYS A 115 16.09 -28.70 -13.42
C LYS A 115 17.41 -27.94 -13.57
N GLN A 116 18.11 -27.73 -12.46
CA GLN A 116 19.37 -26.99 -12.31
C GLN A 116 20.54 -27.42 -13.24
N SER A 117 20.40 -28.52 -14.00
CA SER A 117 21.42 -29.13 -14.86
C SER A 117 21.56 -28.55 -16.27
N ASP A 118 20.66 -27.67 -16.69
CA ASP A 118 20.60 -27.29 -18.11
C ASP A 118 21.55 -26.15 -18.50
N GLU A 119 22.24 -26.37 -19.61
CA GLU A 119 23.40 -25.58 -20.03
C GLU A 119 23.04 -24.23 -20.69
N GLN A 120 21.75 -23.94 -20.95
CA GLN A 120 21.30 -22.76 -21.71
C GLN A 120 20.01 -22.13 -21.17
N VAL A 121 19.99 -21.81 -19.87
CA VAL A 121 18.80 -21.28 -19.21
C VAL A 121 19.03 -19.83 -18.75
N ILE A 122 18.15 -18.92 -19.19
CA ILE A 122 18.05 -17.54 -18.71
C ILE A 122 16.91 -17.45 -17.69
N ARG A 123 17.22 -17.02 -16.47
CA ARG A 123 16.25 -16.85 -15.37
C ARG A 123 16.06 -15.38 -15.00
N TYR A 124 14.83 -15.04 -14.66
CA TYR A 124 14.49 -13.84 -13.90
C TYR A 124 13.72 -14.26 -12.65
N PRO A 125 14.00 -13.66 -11.48
CA PRO A 125 13.28 -13.98 -10.25
C PRO A 125 11.83 -13.48 -10.31
N PHE A 126 10.86 -14.32 -9.92
CA PHE A 126 9.48 -13.89 -9.76
C PHE A 126 9.25 -13.19 -8.42
N THR A 127 9.43 -11.87 -8.38
CA THR A 127 9.45 -11.07 -7.14
C THR A 127 8.10 -10.59 -6.65
N TYR A 128 7.00 -11.04 -7.26
CA TYR A 128 5.65 -10.62 -6.90
C TYR A 128 5.02 -11.50 -5.84
N GLY A 129 4.20 -10.89 -4.99
CA GLY A 129 3.52 -11.54 -3.89
C GLY A 129 4.50 -12.14 -2.89
N ARG A 130 4.15 -13.30 -2.36
CA ARG A 130 4.86 -13.90 -1.22
C ARG A 130 5.82 -15.03 -1.56
N LEU A 131 5.78 -15.56 -2.78
CA LEU A 131 6.42 -16.84 -3.10
C LEU A 131 7.92 -16.84 -2.79
N LEU A 132 8.68 -15.90 -3.37
CA LEU A 132 10.13 -15.82 -3.12
C LEU A 132 10.46 -15.35 -1.70
N TYR A 133 9.65 -14.45 -1.13
CA TYR A 133 9.81 -13.97 0.25
C TYR A 133 9.72 -15.12 1.26
N ASP A 134 8.65 -15.92 1.18
CA ASP A 134 8.43 -17.05 2.09
C ASP A 134 9.45 -18.16 1.84
N LYS A 135 9.78 -18.46 0.58
CA LYS A 135 10.80 -19.48 0.25
C LYS A 135 12.19 -19.08 0.76
N CYS A 136 12.56 -17.81 0.66
CA CYS A 136 13.83 -17.30 1.18
C CYS A 136 13.92 -17.49 2.71
N HIS A 137 12.83 -17.22 3.42
CA HIS A 137 12.72 -17.47 4.85
C HIS A 137 12.86 -18.97 5.18
N ASP A 138 12.14 -19.83 4.45
CA ASP A 138 12.13 -21.29 4.69
C ASP A 138 13.49 -21.94 4.41
N LEU A 139 14.28 -21.42 3.45
CA LEU A 139 15.65 -21.85 3.18
C LEU A 139 16.69 -21.32 4.19
N GLY A 140 16.32 -20.37 5.02
CA GLY A 140 17.17 -19.92 6.13
C GLY A 140 18.27 -18.91 5.77
N PHE A 141 18.17 -18.19 4.63
CA PHE A 141 19.22 -17.24 4.17
C PHE A 141 19.38 -15.94 4.97
N ASN A 142 18.64 -15.84 6.06
CA ASN A 142 18.32 -14.70 6.93
C ASN A 142 19.45 -13.80 7.48
N ALA A 143 20.73 -14.05 7.15
CA ALA A 143 21.88 -13.32 7.71
C ALA A 143 22.90 -12.82 6.68
N LYS A 144 22.70 -13.06 5.38
CA LYS A 144 23.65 -12.66 4.32
C LYS A 144 23.10 -11.50 3.52
N ASN A 145 23.86 -10.47 3.15
CA ASN A 145 23.36 -9.44 2.21
C ASN A 145 23.35 -9.93 0.75
N GLN A 146 24.15 -10.96 0.45
CA GLN A 146 24.32 -11.55 -0.86
C GLN A 146 24.31 -13.07 -0.71
N ILE A 147 23.52 -13.75 -1.53
CA ILE A 147 23.49 -15.21 -1.55
C ILE A 147 24.29 -15.72 -2.75
N SER A 148 25.02 -16.81 -2.55
CA SER A 148 25.88 -17.37 -3.60
C SER A 148 25.07 -17.78 -4.84
N HIS A 149 25.72 -17.89 -5.99
CA HIS A 149 25.07 -18.40 -7.22
C HIS A 149 24.34 -19.74 -7.01
N ARG A 150 24.94 -20.69 -6.26
CA ARG A 150 24.30 -21.97 -5.93
C ARG A 150 23.01 -21.79 -5.13
N GLU A 151 23.06 -20.94 -4.10
CA GLU A 151 21.90 -20.61 -3.26
C GLU A 151 20.84 -19.84 -4.05
N THR A 152 21.25 -18.99 -5.01
CA THR A 152 20.36 -18.29 -5.93
C THR A 152 19.59 -19.29 -6.79
N LEU A 153 20.27 -20.27 -7.39
CA LEU A 153 19.60 -21.28 -8.20
C LEU A 153 18.68 -22.18 -7.35
N GLU A 154 19.06 -22.52 -6.13
CA GLU A 154 18.22 -23.25 -5.16
C GLU A 154 16.95 -22.46 -4.79
N LEU A 155 17.09 -21.14 -4.58
CA LEU A 155 15.96 -20.24 -4.33
C LEU A 155 15.01 -20.17 -5.53
N LEU A 156 15.52 -20.16 -6.75
CA LEU A 156 14.70 -20.05 -7.97
C LEU A 156 14.10 -21.38 -8.44
N GLU A 157 14.59 -22.51 -7.92
CA GLU A 157 14.09 -23.83 -8.32
C GLU A 157 12.59 -24.00 -8.03
N GLY A 158 11.81 -24.44 -9.02
CA GLY A 158 10.36 -24.61 -8.87
C GLY A 158 9.56 -23.30 -8.77
N THR A 159 10.19 -22.15 -8.97
CA THR A 159 9.49 -20.85 -9.06
C THR A 159 9.18 -20.51 -10.52
N PRO A 160 8.08 -19.78 -10.80
CA PRO A 160 7.78 -19.31 -12.14
C PRO A 160 8.86 -18.35 -12.66
N GLN A 161 8.89 -18.15 -13.98
CA GLN A 161 9.76 -17.14 -14.56
C GLN A 161 9.29 -15.73 -14.17
N GLY A 162 10.24 -14.87 -13.77
CA GLY A 162 9.99 -13.49 -13.44
C GLY A 162 9.39 -12.68 -14.59
N VAL A 163 8.38 -11.88 -14.24
CA VAL A 163 7.65 -11.04 -15.18
C VAL A 163 8.16 -9.60 -15.05
N PHE A 164 8.68 -9.05 -16.13
CA PHE A 164 9.25 -7.70 -16.15
C PHE A 164 8.93 -7.07 -17.50
N GLN A 165 8.96 -5.75 -17.59
CA GLN A 165 8.74 -5.04 -18.84
C GLN A 165 9.78 -3.94 -19.04
N VAL A 166 10.52 -4.01 -20.15
CA VAL A 166 11.48 -2.98 -20.55
C VAL A 166 11.09 -2.49 -21.93
N GLY A 167 10.58 -1.26 -21.99
CA GLY A 167 10.00 -0.71 -23.21
C GLY A 167 8.81 -1.56 -23.66
N ASN A 168 8.91 -2.10 -24.88
CA ASN A 168 7.89 -2.97 -25.44
C ASN A 168 8.09 -4.46 -25.10
N PHE A 169 9.17 -4.86 -24.44
CA PHE A 169 9.47 -6.28 -24.21
C PHE A 169 9.04 -6.73 -22.82
N VAL A 170 8.15 -7.73 -22.76
CA VAL A 170 7.63 -8.32 -21.53
C VAL A 170 8.19 -9.72 -21.33
N THR A 171 8.96 -9.94 -20.26
CA THR A 171 9.48 -11.26 -19.89
C THR A 171 8.45 -12.06 -19.10
N GLY A 172 8.58 -13.38 -19.07
CA GLY A 172 7.76 -14.26 -18.23
C GLY A 172 7.73 -15.70 -18.71
N PRO A 173 6.75 -16.51 -18.27
CA PRO A 173 6.67 -17.93 -18.60
C PRO A 173 6.61 -18.26 -20.10
N TYR A 174 6.06 -17.37 -20.92
CA TYR A 174 6.00 -17.51 -22.38
C TYR A 174 7.25 -16.98 -23.10
N GLY A 175 8.33 -16.67 -22.38
CA GLY A 175 9.53 -16.06 -22.96
C GLY A 175 9.46 -14.54 -22.93
N ILE A 176 9.91 -13.89 -24.00
CA ILE A 176 9.81 -12.45 -24.22
C ILE A 176 8.71 -12.19 -25.26
N ILE A 177 7.71 -11.39 -24.90
CA ILE A 177 6.59 -10.97 -25.75
C ILE A 177 6.70 -9.48 -26.03
N GLU A 178 6.31 -9.05 -27.22
CA GLU A 178 6.19 -7.63 -27.55
C GLU A 178 4.80 -7.09 -27.16
N SER A 179 4.77 -6.12 -26.25
CA SER A 179 3.61 -5.35 -25.83
C SER A 179 3.37 -4.16 -26.77
N SER A 180 2.09 -3.81 -26.92
CA SER A 180 1.70 -2.60 -27.67
C SER A 180 1.98 -1.30 -26.90
N HIS A 181 2.13 -1.40 -25.58
CA HIS A 181 2.36 -0.27 -24.68
C HIS A 181 3.76 -0.34 -24.07
N LYS A 182 4.39 0.81 -23.84
CA LYS A 182 5.73 0.89 -23.24
C LYS A 182 5.64 1.05 -21.74
N ARG A 183 6.47 0.33 -21.00
CA ARG A 183 6.67 0.52 -19.55
C ARG A 183 8.12 0.29 -19.18
N PHE A 184 8.49 0.78 -18.01
CA PHE A 184 9.78 0.50 -17.39
C PHE A 184 9.57 -0.13 -16.01
N CYS A 185 9.43 -1.46 -16.01
CA CYS A 185 9.42 -2.33 -14.85
C CYS A 185 10.61 -3.31 -15.00
N PRO A 186 11.84 -2.85 -14.69
CA PRO A 186 13.07 -3.57 -15.03
C PRO A 186 13.25 -4.83 -14.18
N PRO A 187 13.96 -5.86 -14.70
CA PRO A 187 14.32 -7.03 -13.91
C PRO A 187 15.17 -6.67 -12.71
N VAL A 188 14.83 -7.25 -11.55
CA VAL A 188 15.57 -7.06 -10.31
C VAL A 188 16.35 -8.32 -9.95
N LYS A 189 17.56 -8.16 -9.39
CA LYS A 189 18.38 -9.28 -8.88
C LYS A 189 18.39 -9.31 -7.37
N TRP A 190 17.25 -9.10 -6.73
CA TRP A 190 17.15 -9.19 -5.28
C TRP A 190 15.82 -9.78 -4.82
N VAL A 191 15.83 -10.35 -3.62
CA VAL A 191 14.63 -10.78 -2.90
C VAL A 191 14.56 -10.05 -1.56
N MET A 192 13.35 -9.67 -1.16
CA MET A 192 13.11 -8.98 0.11
C MET A 192 13.02 -9.97 1.28
N TYR A 193 13.46 -9.56 2.46
CA TYR A 193 13.31 -10.33 3.70
C TYR A 193 13.23 -9.43 4.94
N HIS A 194 12.71 -9.98 6.04
CA HIS A 194 12.80 -9.35 7.36
C HIS A 194 13.90 -9.99 8.21
N CYS A 195 14.64 -9.17 8.94
CA CYS A 195 15.61 -9.69 9.90
C CYS A 195 14.93 -10.22 11.18
N ALA A 196 15.72 -10.94 11.98
CA ALA A 196 15.25 -11.55 13.23
C ALA A 196 14.89 -10.50 14.31
N ASP A 197 15.33 -9.26 14.11
CA ASP A 197 14.99 -8.21 15.05
C ASP A 197 13.55 -7.75 14.86
N VAL A 198 12.70 -8.06 15.83
CA VAL A 198 11.29 -7.66 15.84
C VAL A 198 11.12 -6.15 15.70
N THR A 199 12.14 -5.38 16.08
CA THR A 199 12.13 -3.92 16.06
C THR A 199 12.38 -3.30 14.70
N CYS A 200 13.07 -4.01 13.81
CA CYS A 200 13.33 -3.53 12.46
C CYS A 200 12.07 -3.67 11.60
N THR A 201 11.51 -2.54 11.17
CA THR A 201 10.39 -2.48 10.21
C THR A 201 10.84 -2.41 8.75
N MET A 202 12.16 -2.35 8.50
CA MET A 202 12.69 -2.27 7.14
C MET A 202 12.69 -3.65 6.46
N LEU A 203 12.34 -3.64 5.17
CA LEU A 203 12.58 -4.75 4.26
C LEU A 203 14.03 -4.71 3.80
N HIS A 204 14.79 -5.74 4.16
CA HIS A 204 16.16 -5.93 3.70
C HIS A 204 16.18 -6.66 2.36
N ARG A 205 17.32 -6.61 1.67
CA ARG A 205 17.48 -7.21 0.33
C ARG A 205 18.60 -8.24 0.37
N HIS A 206 18.34 -9.43 -0.15
CA HIS A 206 19.37 -10.37 -0.56
C HIS A 206 19.68 -10.14 -2.03
N LEU A 207 20.92 -9.78 -2.36
CA LEU A 207 21.39 -9.74 -3.74
C LEU A 207 21.54 -11.17 -4.27
N LEU A 208 20.94 -11.43 -5.42
CA LEU A 208 21.01 -12.69 -6.17
C LEU A 208 22.19 -12.64 -7.12
N GLU A 209 23.04 -13.67 -7.06
CA GLU A 209 24.20 -13.78 -7.92
C GLU A 209 23.89 -14.51 -9.22
N THR A 210 24.47 -14.00 -10.31
CA THR A 210 24.59 -14.72 -11.58
C THR A 210 25.95 -15.43 -11.66
N ALA A 211 26.10 -16.43 -12.53
CA ALA A 211 27.33 -17.21 -12.62
C ALA A 211 28.52 -16.35 -13.09
N TYR A 212 29.42 -15.96 -12.18
CA TYR A 212 30.62 -15.20 -12.54
C TYR A 212 31.60 -16.01 -13.40
N ASP A 213 31.60 -17.33 -13.22
CA ASP A 213 32.46 -18.28 -13.92
C ASP A 213 31.93 -18.72 -15.30
N ALA A 214 30.78 -18.19 -15.72
CA ALA A 214 30.31 -18.39 -17.09
C ALA A 214 31.27 -17.71 -18.08
N ASP A 215 31.64 -18.42 -19.16
CA ASP A 215 32.58 -17.95 -20.20
C ASP A 215 32.33 -16.50 -20.65
N ILE A 216 31.06 -16.10 -20.77
CA ILE A 216 30.68 -14.74 -21.20
C ILE A 216 31.01 -13.68 -20.16
N ASN A 217 30.84 -13.97 -18.86
CA ASN A 217 31.07 -13.01 -17.78
C ASN A 217 32.57 -12.84 -17.50
N GLU A 218 33.35 -13.93 -17.57
CA GLU A 218 34.81 -13.86 -17.49
C GLU A 218 35.38 -13.00 -18.65
N ASP A 219 34.91 -13.25 -19.87
CA ASP A 219 35.34 -12.48 -21.04
C ASP A 219 34.82 -11.04 -21.03
N HIS A 220 33.65 -10.78 -20.45
CA HIS A 220 33.12 -9.42 -20.23
C HIS A 220 34.07 -8.60 -19.35
N SER A 221 34.57 -9.17 -18.24
CA SER A 221 35.54 -8.49 -17.37
C SER A 221 36.86 -8.16 -18.08
N LYS A 222 37.33 -9.05 -18.98
CA LYS A 222 38.51 -8.79 -19.82
C LYS A 222 38.25 -7.71 -20.86
N ALA A 223 37.05 -7.71 -21.45
CA ALA A 223 36.63 -6.73 -22.43
C ALA A 223 36.44 -5.34 -21.83
N ALA A 224 35.83 -5.23 -20.64
CA ALA A 224 35.71 -3.96 -19.91
C ALA A 224 37.07 -3.28 -19.72
N LYS A 225 38.08 -4.03 -19.23
CA LYS A 225 39.46 -3.52 -19.10
C LYS A 225 40.10 -3.10 -20.43
N LEU A 226 39.70 -3.70 -21.55
CA LEU A 226 40.14 -3.28 -22.89
C LEU A 226 39.43 -1.98 -23.29
N LEU A 227 38.12 -1.89 -23.07
CA LEU A 227 37.31 -0.72 -23.40
C LEU A 227 37.79 0.50 -22.59
N ASP A 228 38.00 0.36 -21.27
CA ASP A 228 38.53 1.42 -20.40
C ASP A 228 39.91 1.94 -20.88
N HIS A 229 40.74 1.06 -21.43
CA HIS A 229 42.04 1.43 -21.98
C HIS A 229 41.94 2.10 -23.36
N GLU A 230 41.00 1.65 -24.21
CA GLU A 230 40.81 2.20 -25.56
C GLU A 230 40.02 3.52 -25.55
N TYR A 231 39.09 3.65 -24.61
CA TYR A 231 38.22 4.80 -24.39
C TYR A 231 38.29 5.20 -22.92
N PRO A 232 39.32 5.97 -22.52
CA PRO A 232 39.39 6.53 -21.18
C PRO A 232 38.19 7.43 -20.86
N ASP A 233 37.64 8.05 -21.91
CA ASP A 233 36.48 8.93 -21.86
C ASP A 233 35.38 8.38 -22.80
N ILE A 234 34.13 8.41 -22.33
CA ILE A 234 32.93 7.99 -23.07
C ILE A 234 32.23 9.25 -23.60
N SER A 235 31.59 9.16 -24.77
CA SER A 235 30.76 10.25 -25.32
C SER A 235 29.56 10.55 -24.41
N ASP A 236 29.02 11.77 -24.48
CA ASP A 236 27.91 12.22 -23.63
C ASP A 236 26.54 11.64 -24.07
N TRP A 237 26.43 10.31 -24.01
CA TRP A 237 25.19 9.58 -24.27
C TRP A 237 24.06 9.98 -23.30
N PRO A 238 24.29 10.17 -21.99
CA PRO A 238 23.25 10.67 -21.09
C PRO A 238 22.66 12.02 -21.53
N GLY A 239 23.51 12.98 -21.93
CA GLY A 239 23.09 14.25 -22.50
C GLY A 239 22.28 14.08 -23.79
N TYR A 240 22.74 13.21 -24.70
CA TYR A 240 22.01 12.86 -25.92
C TYR A 240 20.64 12.25 -25.63
N PHE A 241 20.50 11.31 -24.69
CA PHE A 241 19.21 10.69 -24.35
C PHE A 241 18.22 11.68 -23.76
N ARG A 242 18.70 12.56 -22.87
CA ARG A 242 17.89 13.61 -22.24
C ARG A 242 17.35 14.59 -23.28
N ARG A 243 18.18 15.04 -24.23
CA ARG A 243 17.81 16.03 -25.24
C ARG A 243 17.05 15.44 -26.43
N SER A 244 17.35 14.21 -26.82
CA SER A 244 16.63 13.51 -27.89
C SER A 244 15.22 13.08 -27.47
N GLY A 245 14.90 13.18 -26.17
CA GLY A 245 13.63 12.77 -25.59
C GLY A 245 13.43 11.25 -25.59
N MET A 246 14.53 10.49 -25.61
CA MET A 246 14.48 9.03 -25.79
C MET A 246 13.74 8.34 -24.64
N TYR A 247 13.83 8.90 -23.42
CA TYR A 247 13.16 8.40 -22.20
C TYR A 247 12.21 9.41 -21.55
N SER A 248 12.09 10.64 -22.08
CA SER A 248 11.39 11.74 -21.41
C SER A 248 9.86 11.63 -21.41
N GLY A 249 9.27 10.89 -22.36
CA GLY A 249 7.81 10.79 -22.50
C GLY A 249 7.11 10.12 -21.32
N ASP A 250 7.75 9.13 -20.71
CA ASP A 250 7.16 8.33 -19.63
C ASP A 250 7.61 8.85 -18.25
N MET A 251 8.85 9.35 -18.12
CA MET A 251 9.42 9.82 -16.85
C MET A 251 8.63 10.98 -16.22
N TYR A 252 8.16 11.93 -17.03
CA TYR A 252 7.40 13.10 -16.57
C TYR A 252 5.88 12.92 -16.71
N ASN A 253 5.41 11.73 -17.05
CA ASN A 253 3.99 11.43 -17.08
C ASN A 253 3.49 11.21 -15.65
N ASP A 254 2.72 12.16 -15.14
CA ASP A 254 2.18 12.07 -13.79
C ASP A 254 1.10 11.00 -13.62
N PHE A 255 0.65 10.33 -14.69
CA PHE A 255 -0.26 9.17 -14.64
C PHE A 255 0.40 7.88 -15.16
N ALA A 256 1.73 7.80 -15.16
CA ALA A 256 2.44 6.60 -15.62
C ALA A 256 2.00 5.35 -14.82
N GLY A 257 1.65 4.28 -15.53
CA GLY A 257 1.16 3.03 -14.96
C GLY A 257 2.26 2.00 -14.66
N ASP A 258 3.54 2.38 -14.63
CA ASP A 258 4.66 1.44 -14.46
C ASP A 258 4.53 0.60 -13.18
N GLY A 259 4.08 1.21 -12.08
CA GLY A 259 3.82 0.53 -10.80
C GLY A 259 2.61 -0.43 -10.79
N LEU A 260 1.84 -0.54 -11.89
CA LEU A 260 0.71 -1.47 -11.96
C LEU A 260 1.15 -2.93 -11.85
N ALA A 261 2.33 -3.28 -12.38
CA ALA A 261 2.83 -4.65 -12.29
C ALA A 261 3.01 -5.08 -10.82
N ASP A 262 3.60 -4.20 -10.01
CA ASP A 262 3.78 -4.44 -8.57
C ASP A 262 2.43 -4.50 -7.83
N LEU A 263 1.47 -3.63 -8.17
CA LEU A 263 0.13 -3.67 -7.58
C LEU A 263 -0.61 -4.98 -7.93
N LEU A 264 -0.64 -5.36 -9.20
CA LEU A 264 -1.31 -6.60 -9.64
C LEU A 264 -0.70 -7.84 -8.99
N GLY A 265 0.63 -7.84 -8.81
CA GLY A 265 1.36 -8.96 -8.22
C GLY A 265 1.26 -9.07 -6.69
N ASP A 266 1.21 -7.94 -5.98
CA ASP A 266 1.26 -7.92 -4.50
C ASP A 266 -0.12 -7.68 -3.86
N ALA A 267 -1.06 -7.01 -4.56
CA ALA A 267 -2.32 -6.54 -3.97
C ALA A 267 -3.57 -7.32 -4.40
N LEU A 268 -3.48 -8.17 -5.43
CA LEU A 268 -4.57 -9.05 -5.85
C LEU A 268 -4.27 -10.50 -5.43
N SER A 269 -5.22 -11.10 -4.74
CA SER A 269 -5.22 -12.56 -4.55
C SER A 269 -5.36 -13.28 -5.89
N GLU A 270 -4.94 -14.54 -5.95
CA GLU A 270 -5.03 -15.32 -7.19
C GLU A 270 -6.45 -15.38 -7.79
N PRO A 271 -7.54 -15.56 -7.01
CA PRO A 271 -8.90 -15.47 -7.54
C PRO A 271 -9.25 -14.09 -8.13
N GLU A 272 -8.83 -13.01 -7.48
CA GLU A 272 -9.05 -11.64 -7.96
C GLU A 272 -8.25 -11.38 -9.25
N LEU A 273 -7.01 -11.86 -9.34
CA LEU A 273 -6.19 -11.77 -10.55
C LEU A 273 -6.82 -12.55 -11.72
N ARG A 274 -7.44 -13.72 -11.46
CA ARG A 274 -8.19 -14.47 -12.48
C ARG A 274 -9.40 -13.71 -12.98
N LEU A 275 -10.14 -13.02 -12.10
CA LEU A 275 -11.26 -12.15 -12.49
C LEU A 275 -10.79 -10.97 -13.33
N PHE A 276 -9.72 -10.29 -12.89
CA PHE A 276 -9.07 -9.21 -13.63
C PHE A 276 -8.64 -9.64 -15.04
N PHE A 277 -7.90 -10.74 -15.15
CA PHE A 277 -7.45 -11.24 -16.44
C PHE A 277 -8.63 -11.67 -17.33
N SER A 278 -9.67 -12.28 -16.76
CA SER A 278 -10.90 -12.61 -17.49
C SER A 278 -11.61 -11.37 -18.03
N LYS A 279 -11.62 -10.28 -17.27
CA LYS A 279 -12.17 -8.98 -17.69
C LYS A 279 -11.36 -8.40 -18.86
N LEU A 280 -10.03 -8.41 -18.77
CA LEU A 280 -9.15 -7.96 -19.85
C LEU A 280 -9.37 -8.76 -21.14
N LEU A 281 -9.51 -10.09 -21.07
CA LEU A 281 -9.80 -10.93 -22.24
C LEU A 281 -11.13 -10.59 -22.95
N ASN A 282 -12.05 -9.94 -22.25
CA ASN A 282 -13.34 -9.52 -22.80
C ASN A 282 -13.36 -8.04 -23.21
N SER A 283 -12.31 -7.27 -22.90
CA SER A 283 -12.22 -5.85 -23.25
C SER A 283 -11.92 -5.61 -24.73
N GLY A 284 -11.22 -6.54 -25.39
CA GLY A 284 -10.89 -6.45 -26.81
C GLY A 284 -10.24 -7.71 -27.39
N PRO A 285 -10.07 -7.77 -28.73
CA PRO A 285 -9.51 -8.94 -29.41
C PRO A 285 -7.98 -9.06 -29.29
N ALA A 286 -7.26 -7.98 -28.98
CA ALA A 286 -5.79 -7.93 -29.03
C ALA A 286 -5.11 -8.94 -28.08
N LEU A 287 -5.61 -9.04 -26.86
CA LEU A 287 -5.06 -9.98 -25.87
C LEU A 287 -5.32 -11.45 -26.27
N ARG A 288 -6.51 -11.73 -26.83
CA ARG A 288 -6.84 -13.07 -27.36
C ARG A 288 -5.98 -13.44 -28.55
N GLU A 289 -5.67 -12.47 -29.42
CA GLU A 289 -4.76 -12.68 -30.55
C GLU A 289 -3.34 -12.98 -30.09
N THR A 290 -2.86 -12.26 -29.08
CA THR A 290 -1.56 -12.52 -28.45
C THR A 290 -1.52 -13.93 -27.87
N LEU A 291 -2.55 -14.33 -27.12
CA LEU A 291 -2.66 -15.68 -26.57
C LEU A 291 -2.68 -16.76 -27.66
N ARG A 292 -3.39 -16.52 -28.77
CA ARG A 292 -3.45 -17.44 -29.91
C ARG A 292 -2.08 -17.63 -30.56
N LYS A 293 -1.31 -16.56 -30.77
CA LYS A 293 0.04 -16.61 -31.34
C LYS A 293 1.01 -17.40 -30.47
N LEU A 294 0.80 -17.38 -29.15
CA LEU A 294 1.59 -18.14 -28.17
C LEU A 294 1.14 -19.60 -28.03
N GLY A 295 0.13 -20.04 -28.79
CA GLY A 295 -0.44 -21.39 -28.67
C GLY A 295 -1.21 -21.62 -27.37
N GLY A 296 -1.69 -20.54 -26.73
CA GLY A 296 -2.43 -20.60 -25.48
C GLY A 296 -3.87 -21.14 -25.62
N PRO A 297 -4.55 -21.39 -24.48
CA PRO A 297 -5.90 -21.95 -24.49
C PRO A 297 -6.93 -21.00 -25.12
N SER A 298 -7.90 -21.58 -25.84
CA SER A 298 -9.05 -20.88 -26.41
C SER A 298 -10.33 -21.21 -25.66
N GLY A 299 -11.34 -20.34 -25.74
CA GLY A 299 -12.64 -20.52 -25.09
C GLY A 299 -13.15 -19.27 -24.36
N LYS A 300 -14.03 -19.49 -23.38
CA LYS A 300 -14.56 -18.42 -22.52
C LYS A 300 -13.45 -17.87 -21.64
N ALA A 301 -13.52 -16.58 -21.30
CA ALA A 301 -12.45 -15.90 -20.57
C ALA A 301 -12.15 -16.56 -19.21
N GLY A 302 -13.18 -16.93 -18.44
CA GLY A 302 -13.00 -17.64 -17.17
C GLY A 302 -12.33 -19.00 -17.32
N ASP A 303 -12.67 -19.77 -18.36
CA ASP A 303 -12.05 -21.07 -18.62
C ASP A 303 -10.57 -20.91 -18.99
N ILE A 304 -10.24 -19.88 -19.79
CA ILE A 304 -8.86 -19.54 -20.13
C ILE A 304 -8.09 -19.17 -18.86
N ALA A 305 -8.58 -18.19 -18.09
CA ALA A 305 -7.95 -17.74 -16.85
C ALA A 305 -7.79 -18.89 -15.85
N SER A 306 -8.71 -19.85 -15.83
CA SER A 306 -8.65 -20.97 -14.90
C SER A 306 -7.45 -21.90 -15.09
N ARG A 307 -6.91 -21.94 -16.33
CA ARG A 307 -5.81 -22.82 -16.76
C ARG A 307 -4.44 -22.18 -16.66
N LEU A 308 -4.38 -20.89 -16.31
CA LEU A 308 -3.13 -20.14 -16.24
C LEU A 308 -2.73 -19.93 -14.78
N ASP A 309 -1.43 -19.93 -14.53
CA ASP A 309 -0.87 -19.51 -13.25
C ASP A 309 -0.76 -17.97 -13.15
N SER A 310 -0.45 -17.47 -11.95
CA SER A 310 -0.37 -16.03 -11.70
C SER A 310 0.70 -15.32 -12.55
N ALA A 311 1.84 -15.97 -12.82
CA ALA A 311 2.90 -15.36 -13.64
C ALA A 311 2.50 -15.27 -15.11
N GLN A 312 1.82 -16.29 -15.63
CA GLN A 312 1.24 -16.30 -16.98
C GLN A 312 0.19 -15.22 -17.15
N MET A 313 -0.74 -15.08 -16.19
CA MET A 313 -1.76 -14.03 -16.22
C MET A 313 -1.15 -12.64 -16.12
N LEU A 314 -0.14 -12.44 -15.26
CA LEU A 314 0.54 -11.16 -15.11
C LEU A 314 1.29 -10.77 -16.39
N GLN A 315 2.08 -11.69 -16.97
CA GLN A 315 2.80 -11.44 -18.22
C GLN A 315 1.85 -11.00 -19.34
N LEU A 316 0.75 -11.74 -19.52
CA LEU A 316 -0.22 -11.44 -20.56
C LEU A 316 -0.98 -10.12 -20.29
N SER A 317 -1.23 -9.78 -19.03
CA SER A 317 -1.87 -8.51 -18.65
C SER A 317 -1.00 -7.31 -19.06
N LEU A 318 0.33 -7.40 -18.89
CA LEU A 318 1.27 -6.34 -19.29
C LEU A 318 1.38 -6.14 -20.82
N CYS A 319 0.82 -7.03 -21.63
CA CYS A 319 0.69 -6.82 -23.08
C CYS A 319 -0.40 -5.80 -23.46
N THR A 320 -1.25 -5.41 -22.49
CA THR A 320 -2.32 -4.41 -22.66
C THR A 320 -1.88 -3.02 -22.24
N SER A 321 -2.65 -1.98 -22.58
CA SER A 321 -2.37 -0.60 -22.19
C SER A 321 -2.75 -0.30 -20.72
N ASP A 322 -2.17 0.75 -20.14
CA ASP A 322 -2.50 1.17 -18.76
C ASP A 322 -3.98 1.51 -18.61
N GLN A 323 -4.56 2.16 -19.62
CA GLN A 323 -5.98 2.53 -19.63
C GLN A 323 -6.90 1.31 -19.60
N GLU A 324 -6.57 0.26 -20.36
CA GLU A 324 -7.35 -0.99 -20.34
C GLU A 324 -7.25 -1.70 -18.99
N MET A 325 -6.06 -1.72 -18.37
CA MET A 325 -5.87 -2.28 -17.03
C MET A 325 -6.62 -1.48 -15.95
N PHE A 326 -6.53 -0.14 -15.98
CA PHE A 326 -7.28 0.71 -15.05
C PHE A 326 -8.79 0.50 -15.19
N ALA A 327 -9.31 0.55 -16.43
CA ALA A 327 -10.73 0.38 -16.68
C ALA A 327 -11.24 -1.02 -16.27
N ALA A 328 -10.43 -2.07 -16.46
CA ALA A 328 -10.78 -3.43 -16.03
C ALA A 328 -10.84 -3.55 -14.50
N LEU A 329 -9.84 -3.01 -13.78
CA LEU A 329 -9.84 -3.01 -12.31
C LEU A 329 -11.00 -2.18 -11.74
N ASP A 330 -11.17 -0.95 -12.21
CA ASP A 330 -12.26 -0.08 -11.78
C ASP A 330 -13.62 -0.75 -11.99
N ALA A 331 -13.82 -1.39 -13.15
CA ALA A 331 -15.08 -2.06 -13.45
C ALA A 331 -15.36 -3.22 -12.49
N LEU A 332 -14.35 -4.00 -12.10
CA LEU A 332 -14.52 -5.12 -11.18
C LEU A 332 -14.78 -4.67 -9.74
N VAL A 333 -14.07 -3.63 -9.30
CA VAL A 333 -14.25 -3.06 -7.96
C VAL A 333 -15.62 -2.40 -7.84
N LEU A 334 -15.98 -1.51 -8.77
CA LEU A 334 -17.25 -0.78 -8.73
C LEU A 334 -18.47 -1.68 -8.97
N ALA A 335 -18.29 -2.83 -9.65
CA ALA A 335 -19.33 -3.86 -9.75
C ALA A 335 -19.46 -4.72 -8.50
N GLY A 336 -18.53 -4.63 -7.55
CA GLY A 336 -18.48 -5.47 -6.34
C GLY A 336 -18.02 -6.91 -6.61
N GLU A 337 -17.40 -7.18 -7.77
CA GLU A 337 -16.80 -8.49 -8.08
C GLU A 337 -15.47 -8.67 -7.33
N ILE A 338 -14.70 -7.58 -7.18
CA ILE A 338 -13.57 -7.48 -6.25
C ILE A 338 -14.04 -6.60 -5.09
N VAL A 339 -14.22 -7.20 -3.92
CA VAL A 339 -14.71 -6.49 -2.73
C VAL A 339 -13.52 -5.98 -1.93
N ILE A 340 -13.40 -4.66 -1.82
CA ILE A 340 -12.41 -3.97 -1.00
C ILE A 340 -13.16 -3.26 0.13
N PRO A 341 -12.84 -3.56 1.40
CA PRO A 341 -13.50 -2.92 2.53
C PRO A 341 -13.26 -1.41 2.60
N ASP A 342 -14.11 -0.69 3.31
CA ASP A 342 -14.16 0.78 3.29
C ASP A 342 -12.88 1.44 3.81
N GLY A 343 -12.25 0.85 4.83
CA GLY A 343 -10.99 1.32 5.39
C GLY A 343 -9.73 0.78 4.71
N GLU A 344 -9.86 -0.08 3.68
CA GLU A 344 -8.71 -0.73 3.04
C GLU A 344 -8.22 0.03 1.80
N ILE A 345 -6.96 0.45 1.84
CA ILE A 345 -6.20 0.86 0.65
C ILE A 345 -5.09 -0.18 0.47
N ARG A 346 -5.15 -0.91 -0.64
CA ARG A 346 -4.13 -1.90 -0.97
C ARG A 346 -2.99 -1.23 -1.73
N VAL A 347 -1.78 -1.51 -1.27
CA VAL A 347 -0.52 -1.05 -1.85
C VAL A 347 0.42 -2.26 -2.01
N PRO A 348 1.40 -2.21 -2.93
CA PRO A 348 2.41 -3.26 -3.01
C PRO A 348 3.14 -3.42 -1.67
N VAL A 349 3.37 -4.66 -1.22
CA VAL A 349 3.89 -4.93 0.14
C VAL A 349 5.38 -5.20 0.09
N VAL A 350 5.83 -6.17 -0.71
CA VAL A 350 7.27 -6.46 -0.86
C VAL A 350 7.91 -5.54 -1.89
N ASN A 351 7.14 -5.09 -2.89
CA ASN A 351 7.56 -4.13 -3.89
C ASN A 351 7.16 -2.68 -3.55
N GLY A 352 6.66 -2.42 -2.33
CA GLY A 352 6.12 -1.11 -1.92
C GLY A 352 7.11 0.05 -1.86
N LEU A 353 8.42 -0.22 -1.92
CA LEU A 353 9.47 0.80 -1.96
C LEU A 353 9.88 1.19 -3.39
N LYS A 354 9.21 0.64 -4.42
CA LYS A 354 9.44 1.01 -5.81
C LYS A 354 8.51 2.15 -6.17
N TYR A 355 9.12 3.28 -6.55
CA TYR A 355 8.45 4.44 -7.08
C TYR A 355 8.91 4.68 -8.51
N THR A 356 8.05 5.25 -9.34
CA THR A 356 8.31 5.42 -10.78
C THR A 356 8.17 6.86 -11.23
N GLY A 357 9.02 7.27 -12.18
CA GLY A 357 9.00 8.61 -12.77
C GLY A 357 9.48 9.73 -11.85
N ALA A 358 9.43 10.97 -12.34
CA ALA A 358 9.92 12.16 -11.66
C ALA A 358 9.05 12.62 -10.47
N PHE A 359 7.90 11.98 -10.27
CA PHE A 359 6.92 12.32 -9.23
C PHE A 359 6.80 11.22 -8.18
N ASP A 360 7.72 10.25 -8.14
CA ASP A 360 7.70 9.11 -7.21
C ASP A 360 6.30 8.45 -7.15
N LEU A 361 5.84 7.98 -8.31
CA LEU A 361 4.50 7.45 -8.47
C LEU A 361 4.40 6.01 -7.95
N GLN A 362 3.27 5.69 -7.32
CA GLN A 362 2.89 4.36 -6.88
C GLN A 362 1.42 4.08 -7.21
N ALA A 363 1.11 2.85 -7.62
CA ALA A 363 -0.27 2.45 -7.87
C ALA A 363 -0.93 1.95 -6.56
N GLU A 364 -2.17 2.36 -6.32
CA GLU A 364 -2.96 1.97 -5.15
C GLU A 364 -4.36 1.51 -5.58
N LEU A 365 -4.98 0.62 -4.79
CA LEU A 365 -6.32 0.10 -5.04
C LEU A 365 -7.20 0.27 -3.80
N SER A 366 -8.39 0.86 -3.96
CA SER A 366 -9.40 0.96 -2.89
C SER A 366 -10.79 0.63 -3.44
N ARG A 367 -11.83 0.75 -2.61
CA ARG A 367 -13.24 0.64 -3.02
C ARG A 367 -13.63 1.59 -4.18
N HIS A 368 -12.84 2.63 -4.46
CA HIS A 368 -13.06 3.57 -5.57
C HIS A 368 -12.36 3.17 -6.87
N GLY A 369 -11.74 1.99 -6.90
CA GLY A 369 -10.92 1.53 -8.02
C GLY A 369 -9.45 1.85 -7.83
N VAL A 370 -8.70 1.87 -8.93
CA VAL A 370 -7.24 2.04 -8.92
C VAL A 370 -6.85 3.50 -9.11
N ARG A 371 -5.78 3.97 -8.45
CA ARG A 371 -5.20 5.30 -8.69
C ARG A 371 -3.69 5.24 -8.78
N ILE A 372 -3.09 6.32 -9.29
CA ILE A 372 -1.66 6.57 -9.22
C ILE A 372 -1.41 7.71 -8.23
N GLN A 373 -0.85 7.36 -7.07
CA GLN A 373 -0.52 8.26 -5.97
C GLN A 373 0.95 8.69 -6.06
N SER A 374 1.25 9.89 -5.57
CA SER A 374 2.62 10.39 -5.39
C SER A 374 2.87 10.63 -3.91
N GLU A 375 4.13 10.50 -3.46
CA GLU A 375 4.54 10.96 -2.13
C GLU A 375 4.47 12.50 -2.01
N ASP A 376 4.60 13.22 -3.12
CA ASP A 376 4.42 14.67 -3.14
C ASP A 376 2.92 15.02 -3.13
N ALA A 377 2.45 15.42 -1.95
CA ALA A 377 1.08 15.86 -1.72
C ALA A 377 0.64 17.04 -2.61
N SER A 378 1.59 17.81 -3.18
CA SER A 378 1.27 18.92 -4.07
C SER A 378 0.73 18.46 -5.43
N LEU A 379 1.09 17.25 -5.88
CA LEU A 379 0.72 16.74 -7.20
C LEU A 379 -0.80 16.65 -7.38
N SER A 380 -1.53 16.20 -6.36
CA SER A 380 -2.99 16.07 -6.41
C SER A 380 -3.68 17.42 -6.65
N THR A 381 -3.14 18.49 -6.07
CA THR A 381 -3.63 19.87 -6.27
C THR A 381 -3.30 20.38 -7.68
N LEU A 382 -2.11 20.08 -8.20
CA LEU A 382 -1.72 20.42 -9.57
C LEU A 382 -2.59 19.68 -10.60
N ARG A 383 -2.89 18.40 -10.36
CA ARG A 383 -3.82 17.61 -11.18
C ARG A 383 -5.23 18.20 -11.16
N LEU A 384 -5.73 18.63 -10.00
CA LEU A 384 -7.02 19.30 -9.88
C LEU A 384 -7.06 20.60 -10.69
N ARG A 385 -6.03 21.44 -10.57
CA ARG A 385 -5.89 22.67 -11.37
C ARG A 385 -5.90 22.37 -12.87
N ARG A 386 -5.13 21.35 -13.31
CA ARG A 386 -5.11 20.91 -14.71
C ARG A 386 -6.50 20.45 -15.16
N LEU A 387 -7.21 19.68 -14.33
CA LEU A 387 -8.56 19.23 -14.63
C LEU A 387 -9.54 20.39 -14.78
N VAL A 388 -9.49 21.39 -13.89
CA VAL A 388 -10.33 22.61 -14.00
C VAL A 388 -10.10 23.32 -15.33
N ARG A 389 -8.83 23.47 -15.76
CA ARG A 389 -8.48 24.05 -17.08
C ARG A 389 -8.95 23.20 -18.27
N GLN A 390 -9.17 21.91 -18.08
CA GLN A 390 -9.69 21.02 -19.12
C GLN A 390 -11.22 21.07 -19.18
N MET A 391 -11.90 21.23 -18.04
CA MET A 391 -13.36 21.38 -17.96
C MET A 391 -13.83 22.75 -18.44
N TYR A 392 -13.09 23.81 -18.11
CA TYR A 392 -13.36 25.18 -18.51
C TYR A 392 -12.31 25.64 -19.50
N ARG A 393 -12.73 25.90 -20.74
CA ARG A 393 -11.81 26.32 -21.79
C ARG A 393 -11.40 27.77 -21.57
N PHE A 394 -10.17 27.98 -21.08
CA PHE A 394 -9.65 29.32 -20.81
C PHE A 394 -9.48 30.15 -22.08
N ASP A 395 -9.63 29.62 -23.29
CA ASP A 395 -9.66 30.38 -24.54
C ASP A 395 -11.07 30.89 -24.90
N SER A 396 -12.13 30.37 -24.26
CA SER A 396 -13.53 30.75 -24.49
C SER A 396 -13.99 31.81 -23.47
N GLU A 397 -14.51 32.96 -23.93
CA GLU A 397 -15.03 33.99 -23.02
C GLU A 397 -16.22 33.49 -22.19
N ASP A 398 -17.12 32.70 -22.77
CA ASP A 398 -18.31 32.18 -22.08
C ASP A 398 -17.93 31.28 -20.90
N ASP A 399 -16.93 30.40 -21.07
CA ASP A 399 -16.45 29.51 -20.00
C ASP A 399 -15.69 30.29 -18.93
N ARG A 400 -14.98 31.36 -19.30
CA ARG A 400 -14.31 32.24 -18.33
C ARG A 400 -15.30 32.97 -17.44
N LEU A 401 -16.34 33.56 -18.04
CA LEU A 401 -17.37 34.31 -17.32
C LEU A 401 -18.16 33.39 -16.39
N GLU A 402 -18.48 32.18 -16.85
CA GLU A 402 -19.20 31.23 -16.02
C GLU A 402 -18.33 30.66 -14.89
N LEU A 403 -17.05 30.34 -15.16
CA LEU A 403 -16.13 29.95 -14.09
C LEU A 403 -16.00 31.06 -13.04
N ALA A 404 -15.86 32.32 -13.48
CA ALA A 404 -15.78 33.46 -12.57
C ALA A 404 -17.06 33.60 -11.71
N TRP A 405 -18.23 33.38 -12.30
CA TRP A 405 -19.51 33.34 -11.59
C TRP A 405 -19.56 32.23 -10.54
N HIS A 406 -19.18 30.99 -10.90
CA HIS A 406 -19.18 29.85 -9.97
C HIS A 406 -18.19 30.02 -8.81
N LEU A 407 -17.10 30.73 -9.01
CA LEU A 407 -16.14 31.04 -7.95
C LEU A 407 -16.61 32.16 -7.01
N GLU A 408 -17.83 32.72 -7.22
CA GLU A 408 -18.45 33.78 -6.41
C GLU A 408 -17.57 35.02 -6.25
N LEU A 409 -16.85 35.37 -7.32
CA LEU A 409 -15.92 36.48 -7.31
C LEU A 409 -16.66 37.81 -7.38
N ARG A 410 -16.59 38.59 -6.30
CA ARG A 410 -16.67 40.04 -6.41
C ARG A 410 -15.32 40.51 -6.95
N HIS A 411 -15.28 40.93 -8.21
CA HIS A 411 -14.06 41.46 -8.84
C HIS A 411 -13.52 42.67 -8.06
N GLU A 412 -12.58 42.44 -7.16
CA GLU A 412 -11.75 43.49 -6.54
C GLU A 412 -10.29 43.29 -6.97
N GLY A 413 -9.98 43.39 -8.27
CA GLY A 413 -8.59 43.38 -8.73
C GLY A 413 -8.34 42.98 -10.20
N THR A 414 -7.14 43.33 -10.68
CA THR A 414 -6.54 43.04 -12.00
C THR A 414 -5.99 41.61 -12.15
N ASP A 415 -6.38 40.68 -11.28
CA ASP A 415 -5.79 39.34 -11.25
C ASP A 415 -6.28 38.49 -12.43
N THR A 416 -5.36 37.75 -13.04
CA THR A 416 -5.70 36.80 -14.12
C THR A 416 -6.60 35.69 -13.58
N LEU A 417 -7.51 35.15 -14.42
CA LEU A 417 -8.40 34.05 -14.04
C LEU A 417 -7.64 32.85 -13.45
N ASP A 418 -6.42 32.61 -13.92
CA ASP A 418 -5.57 31.53 -13.44
C ASP A 418 -5.08 31.76 -12.00
N ALA A 419 -4.69 33.00 -11.66
CA ALA A 419 -4.33 33.37 -10.30
C ALA A 419 -5.52 33.22 -9.34
N VAL A 420 -6.73 33.54 -9.83
CA VAL A 420 -7.95 33.41 -9.06
C VAL A 420 -8.34 31.95 -8.81
N VAL A 421 -8.27 31.10 -9.84
CA VAL A 421 -8.46 29.64 -9.68
C VAL A 421 -7.45 29.09 -8.68
N GLU A 422 -6.19 29.51 -8.77
CA GLU A 422 -5.15 29.09 -7.83
C GLU A 422 -5.48 29.53 -6.39
N GLN A 423 -5.90 30.78 -6.18
CA GLN A 423 -6.31 31.27 -4.87
C GLN A 423 -7.51 30.50 -4.33
N TYR A 424 -8.52 30.23 -5.16
CA TYR A 424 -9.70 29.46 -4.76
C TYR A 424 -9.34 28.03 -4.35
N LEU A 425 -8.49 27.34 -5.12
CA LEU A 425 -8.04 25.98 -4.80
C LEU A 425 -7.17 25.93 -3.54
N ARG A 426 -6.48 27.02 -3.18
CA ARG A 426 -5.73 27.14 -1.92
C ARG A 426 -6.63 27.39 -0.71
N SER A 427 -7.75 28.09 -0.87
CA SER A 427 -8.66 28.43 0.24
C SER A 427 -9.79 27.42 0.44
N SER A 428 -10.17 26.67 -0.59
CA SER A 428 -11.29 25.73 -0.56
C SER A 428 -10.81 24.30 -0.31
N THR A 429 -11.65 23.48 0.34
CA THR A 429 -11.36 22.04 0.44
C THR A 429 -11.50 21.37 -0.93
N PRO A 430 -10.68 20.34 -1.26
CA PRO A 430 -10.76 19.65 -2.55
C PRO A 430 -12.15 19.11 -2.86
N ARG A 431 -12.84 18.52 -1.87
CA ARG A 431 -14.22 18.02 -2.02
C ARG A 431 -15.18 19.12 -2.40
N HIS A 432 -15.11 20.28 -1.74
CA HIS A 432 -15.97 21.41 -2.06
C HIS A 432 -15.68 21.95 -3.48
N ALA A 433 -14.40 22.11 -3.82
CA ALA A 433 -13.99 22.56 -5.15
C ALA A 433 -14.49 21.63 -6.26
N VAL A 434 -14.28 20.31 -6.11
CA VAL A 434 -14.77 19.31 -7.06
C VAL A 434 -16.29 19.32 -7.11
N SER A 435 -16.99 19.26 -5.99
CA SER A 435 -18.46 19.26 -5.96
C SER A 435 -19.05 20.47 -6.70
N LYS A 436 -18.52 21.67 -6.42
CA LYS A 436 -18.99 22.92 -7.02
C LYS A 436 -18.71 23.02 -8.53
N LEU A 437 -17.50 22.64 -8.97
CA LEU A 437 -17.06 22.81 -10.35
C LEU A 437 -17.43 21.65 -11.28
N LEU A 438 -17.41 20.42 -10.76
CA LEU A 438 -17.72 19.20 -11.51
C LEU A 438 -19.22 19.12 -11.81
N LEU A 439 -20.06 19.32 -10.79
CA LEU A 439 -21.51 19.17 -10.90
C LEU A 439 -22.21 20.43 -11.44
N ALA A 440 -21.46 21.50 -11.70
CA ALA A 440 -21.98 22.71 -12.36
C ALA A 440 -22.60 22.40 -13.73
N ARG A 441 -21.97 21.51 -14.51
CA ARG A 441 -22.42 21.14 -15.85
C ARG A 441 -22.19 19.66 -16.13
N ARG A 442 -23.12 19.03 -16.86
CA ARG A 442 -22.94 17.65 -17.37
C ARG A 442 -21.70 17.51 -18.26
N SER A 443 -21.37 18.53 -19.05
CA SER A 443 -20.18 18.54 -19.91
C SER A 443 -18.88 18.44 -19.09
N ASN A 444 -18.82 19.09 -17.93
CA ASN A 444 -17.65 19.06 -17.05
C ASN A 444 -17.39 17.65 -16.55
N PHE A 445 -18.45 16.96 -16.12
CA PHE A 445 -18.34 15.56 -15.71
C PHE A 445 -17.91 14.63 -16.86
N ILE A 446 -18.43 14.82 -18.08
CA ILE A 446 -18.00 14.01 -19.25
C ILE A 446 -16.50 14.20 -19.51
N VAL A 447 -16.02 15.45 -19.50
CA VAL A 447 -14.58 15.75 -19.67
C VAL A 447 -13.77 15.12 -18.55
N ALA A 448 -14.21 15.23 -17.30
CA ALA A 448 -13.51 14.63 -16.16
C ALA A 448 -13.47 13.10 -16.25
N ALA A 449 -14.59 12.46 -16.63
CA ALA A 449 -14.68 11.03 -16.81
C ALA A 449 -13.74 10.52 -17.91
N GLU A 450 -13.65 11.22 -19.04
CA GLU A 450 -12.72 10.87 -20.12
C GLU A 450 -11.26 11.05 -19.69
N ARG A 451 -10.92 12.20 -19.08
CA ARG A 451 -9.54 12.54 -18.70
C ARG A 451 -8.98 11.69 -17.57
N LEU A 452 -9.83 11.26 -16.63
CA LEU A 452 -9.46 10.43 -15.49
C LEU A 452 -9.82 8.95 -15.68
N THR A 453 -10.30 8.58 -16.87
CA THR A 453 -10.68 7.19 -17.21
C THR A 453 -11.72 6.58 -16.25
N LEU A 454 -12.69 7.38 -15.80
CA LEU A 454 -13.71 6.95 -14.83
C LEU A 454 -14.71 5.99 -15.48
N ALA A 455 -15.08 4.94 -14.75
CA ALA A 455 -16.20 4.06 -15.12
C ALA A 455 -17.56 4.69 -14.77
N ASP A 456 -17.88 5.81 -15.44
CA ASP A 456 -19.06 6.65 -15.21
C ASP A 456 -20.39 5.88 -15.14
N LYS A 457 -20.56 4.87 -15.99
CA LYS A 457 -21.77 4.01 -16.06
C LYS A 457 -22.02 3.19 -14.80
N LEU A 458 -20.99 2.95 -13.98
CA LEU A 458 -21.10 2.16 -12.75
C LEU A 458 -21.31 3.05 -11.51
N MET A 459 -21.09 4.37 -11.63
CA MET A 459 -21.28 5.34 -10.55
C MET A 459 -22.75 5.73 -10.44
N LYS A 460 -23.38 5.44 -9.28
CA LYS A 460 -24.83 5.56 -9.10
C LYS A 460 -25.24 6.91 -8.52
N SER A 461 -24.42 7.48 -7.63
CA SER A 461 -24.70 8.75 -6.94
C SER A 461 -23.72 9.85 -7.32
N ASP A 462 -24.09 11.10 -7.02
CA ASP A 462 -23.18 12.24 -7.19
C ASP A 462 -21.99 12.18 -6.22
N ASP A 463 -22.19 11.61 -5.02
CA ASP A 463 -21.09 11.34 -4.10
C ASP A 463 -20.11 10.32 -4.67
N ASP A 464 -20.56 9.25 -5.33
CA ASP A 464 -19.66 8.29 -5.99
C ASP A 464 -18.82 8.98 -7.07
N ARG A 465 -19.40 9.93 -7.81
CA ARG A 465 -18.72 10.69 -8.86
C ARG A 465 -17.66 11.63 -8.28
N ILE A 466 -18.01 12.37 -7.22
CA ILE A 466 -17.08 13.26 -6.52
C ILE A 466 -15.92 12.43 -5.92
N ASN A 467 -16.25 11.34 -5.23
CA ASN A 467 -15.29 10.44 -4.62
C ASN A 467 -14.37 9.81 -5.68
N GLY A 468 -14.91 9.34 -6.79
CA GLY A 468 -14.12 8.80 -7.90
C GLY A 468 -13.15 9.81 -8.50
N VAL A 469 -13.57 11.07 -8.71
CA VAL A 469 -12.68 12.15 -9.18
C VAL A 469 -11.59 12.46 -8.16
N LEU A 470 -11.94 12.66 -6.89
CA LEU A 470 -10.97 12.93 -5.84
C LEU A 470 -9.94 11.79 -5.71
N TRP A 471 -10.41 10.55 -5.76
CA TRP A 471 -9.57 9.34 -5.71
C TRP A 471 -8.55 9.33 -6.84
N LYS A 472 -8.99 9.48 -8.10
CA LYS A 472 -8.12 9.46 -9.28
C LYS A 472 -7.13 10.61 -9.32
N LEU A 473 -7.51 11.78 -8.78
CA LEU A 473 -6.59 12.90 -8.66
C LEU A 473 -5.47 12.67 -7.63
N GLY A 474 -5.65 11.71 -6.70
CA GLY A 474 -4.69 11.42 -5.63
C GLY A 474 -5.03 12.12 -4.31
N PHE A 475 -6.28 12.54 -4.11
CA PHE A 475 -6.76 12.97 -2.79
C PHE A 475 -7.25 11.78 -1.99
N SER A 476 -7.07 11.83 -0.67
CA SER A 476 -7.75 10.90 0.23
C SER A 476 -9.26 11.16 0.16
N VAL A 477 -10.01 10.15 -0.28
CA VAL A 477 -11.47 10.23 -0.30
C VAL A 477 -11.98 9.99 1.11
N GLU A 478 -12.67 10.99 1.62
CA GLU A 478 -13.25 10.95 2.96
C GLU A 478 -14.52 10.10 2.94
N ASP A 479 -14.39 8.81 3.22
CA ASP A 479 -15.53 7.89 3.36
C ASP A 479 -15.70 7.33 4.76
N PHE A 480 -15.14 8.01 5.76
CA PHE A 480 -15.27 7.60 7.14
C PHE A 480 -16.56 8.17 7.72
N ARG A 481 -17.65 7.43 7.52
CA ARG A 481 -18.84 7.55 8.37
C ARG A 481 -18.37 7.41 9.81
N ASP A 482 -18.73 8.36 10.67
CA ASP A 482 -18.54 8.19 12.11
C ASP A 482 -19.20 6.85 12.49
N PRO A 483 -18.45 5.86 13.02
CA PRO A 483 -18.99 4.54 13.33
C PRO A 483 -20.17 4.63 14.29
N HIS A 484 -20.26 5.71 15.08
CA HIS A 484 -21.31 5.95 16.05
C HIS A 484 -22.42 6.89 15.54
N GLN A 485 -22.35 7.38 14.30
CA GLN A 485 -23.35 8.30 13.73
C GLN A 485 -24.76 7.70 13.79
N ARG A 486 -24.87 6.41 13.45
CA ARG A 486 -26.15 5.69 13.49
C ARG A 486 -26.71 5.63 14.91
N PHE A 487 -25.86 5.37 15.89
CA PHE A 487 -26.28 5.34 17.29
C PHE A 487 -26.79 6.71 17.74
N TRP A 488 -26.05 7.78 17.46
CA TRP A 488 -26.46 9.13 17.85
C TRP A 488 -27.78 9.55 17.19
N ALA A 489 -27.96 9.24 15.89
CA ALA A 489 -29.22 9.49 15.21
C ALA A 489 -30.40 8.71 15.85
N LEU A 490 -30.19 7.46 16.24
CA LEU A 490 -31.21 6.65 16.94
C LEU A 490 -31.47 7.18 18.36
N HIS A 491 -30.43 7.63 19.05
CA HIS A 491 -30.49 8.21 20.39
C HIS A 491 -31.33 9.49 20.39
N ASP A 492 -31.01 10.43 19.50
CA ASP A 492 -31.71 11.70 19.38
C ASP A 492 -33.18 11.50 18.99
N ASN A 493 -33.44 10.56 18.07
CA ASN A 493 -34.80 10.19 17.69
C ASN A 493 -35.59 9.63 18.89
N LEU A 494 -35.02 8.69 19.63
CA LEU A 494 -35.69 8.08 20.78
C LEU A 494 -35.90 9.07 21.94
N ILE A 495 -34.95 9.98 22.18
CA ILE A 495 -35.13 11.09 23.12
C ILE A 495 -36.25 12.04 22.65
N ALA A 496 -36.31 12.37 21.36
CA ALA A 496 -37.38 13.22 20.83
C ALA A 496 -38.76 12.57 21.02
N LEU A 497 -38.89 11.27 20.74
CA LEU A 497 -40.14 10.52 20.91
C LEU A 497 -40.59 10.45 22.38
N THR A 498 -39.66 10.22 23.31
CA THR A 498 -39.97 10.19 24.77
C THR A 498 -40.36 11.56 25.32
N ARG A 499 -39.84 12.66 24.75
CA ARG A 499 -40.24 14.04 25.09
C ARG A 499 -41.63 14.40 24.54
N GLN A 500 -42.03 13.83 23.40
CA GLN A 500 -43.34 14.10 22.80
C GLN A 500 -44.49 13.36 23.50
N THR A 501 -44.22 12.16 24.03
CA THR A 501 -45.20 11.36 24.80
C THR A 501 -45.58 12.00 26.15
N THR A 502 -44.72 12.86 26.70
CA THR A 502 -44.96 13.57 27.97
C THR A 502 -45.81 14.85 27.82
N LEU A 503 -45.94 15.39 26.60
CA LEU A 503 -46.77 16.57 26.31
C LEU A 503 -48.25 16.17 26.19
N ARG A 504 -48.97 16.19 27.32
CA ARG A 504 -50.43 15.94 27.38
C ARG A 504 -51.19 16.87 26.43
N GLY A 505 -51.78 16.33 25.36
CA GLY A 505 -52.81 17.02 24.57
C GLY A 505 -52.66 17.01 23.04
N ARG A 506 -51.56 16.47 22.48
CA ARG A 506 -51.47 16.15 21.05
C ARG A 506 -51.51 14.63 20.85
N VAL A 507 -51.99 14.19 19.69
CA VAL A 507 -51.81 12.81 19.20
C VAL A 507 -50.30 12.55 19.21
N GLY A 508 -49.81 11.94 20.29
CA GLY A 508 -48.41 11.57 20.45
C GLY A 508 -48.08 10.35 19.59
N PRO A 509 -46.79 10.06 19.39
CA PRO A 509 -46.36 8.81 18.74
C PRO A 509 -46.94 7.61 19.48
N ASP A 510 -47.30 6.56 18.73
CA ASP A 510 -47.87 5.34 19.29
C ASP A 510 -46.83 4.65 20.20
N GLU A 511 -47.27 3.91 21.22
CA GLU A 511 -46.34 3.11 22.06
C GLU A 511 -45.54 2.11 21.20
N ASP A 512 -46.13 1.67 20.08
CA ASP A 512 -45.48 0.81 19.09
C ASP A 512 -44.36 1.53 18.31
N ASP A 513 -44.47 2.85 18.07
CA ASP A 513 -43.41 3.65 17.43
C ASP A 513 -42.19 3.79 18.36
N VAL A 514 -42.42 4.05 19.65
CA VAL A 514 -41.37 4.13 20.67
C VAL A 514 -40.69 2.77 20.83
N ARG A 515 -41.47 1.68 20.84
CA ARG A 515 -40.94 0.31 20.91
C ARG A 515 -40.05 0.00 19.71
N SER A 516 -40.51 0.30 18.49
CA SER A 516 -39.76 0.08 17.25
C SER A 516 -38.44 0.84 17.22
N ALA A 517 -38.44 2.11 17.67
CA ALA A 517 -37.22 2.91 17.82
C ALA A 517 -36.29 2.34 18.90
N ALA A 518 -36.82 1.90 20.04
CA ALA A 518 -36.06 1.32 21.14
C ALA A 518 -35.33 0.03 20.75
N VAL A 519 -35.95 -0.86 19.96
CA VAL A 519 -35.29 -2.10 19.49
C VAL A 519 -34.02 -1.78 18.70
N ASN A 520 -34.13 -0.90 17.69
CA ASN A 520 -32.99 -0.52 16.86
C ASN A 520 -31.90 0.20 17.67
N TYR A 521 -32.31 1.02 18.63
CA TYR A 521 -31.40 1.73 19.53
C TYR A 521 -30.60 0.79 20.43
N PHE A 522 -31.25 -0.16 21.11
CA PHE A 522 -30.56 -1.08 22.01
C PHE A 522 -29.61 -2.04 21.27
N VAL A 523 -29.95 -2.44 20.04
CA VAL A 523 -29.01 -3.20 19.19
C VAL A 523 -27.76 -2.36 18.89
N ALA A 524 -27.93 -1.09 18.50
CA ALA A 524 -26.80 -0.19 18.24
C ALA A 524 -25.98 0.10 19.52
N LEU A 525 -26.62 0.18 20.69
CA LEU A 525 -25.93 0.32 21.97
C LEU A 525 -25.12 -0.93 22.32
N GLU A 526 -25.69 -2.12 22.14
CA GLU A 526 -24.99 -3.40 22.35
C GLU A 526 -23.74 -3.49 21.47
N ASP A 527 -23.83 -3.08 20.20
CA ASP A 527 -22.69 -3.05 19.28
C ASP A 527 -21.56 -2.12 19.77
N ILE A 528 -21.89 -0.88 20.17
CA ILE A 528 -20.90 0.11 20.66
C ILE A 528 -20.25 -0.36 21.97
N LEU A 529 -21.03 -0.85 22.93
CA LEU A 529 -20.50 -1.29 24.22
C LEU A 529 -19.62 -2.53 24.06
N LYS A 530 -20.00 -3.46 23.19
CA LYS A 530 -19.20 -4.63 22.87
C LYS A 530 -17.87 -4.21 22.24
N ASP A 531 -17.92 -3.39 21.19
CA ASP A 531 -16.73 -2.90 20.50
C ASP A 531 -15.78 -2.20 21.45
N ALA A 532 -16.29 -1.24 22.23
CA ALA A 532 -15.50 -0.46 23.17
C ALA A 532 -14.87 -1.33 24.25
N LEU A 533 -15.60 -2.30 24.80
CA LEU A 533 -15.08 -3.20 25.82
C LEU A 533 -13.99 -4.12 25.27
N MET A 534 -14.18 -4.71 24.08
CA MET A 534 -13.18 -5.59 23.45
C MET A 534 -11.93 -4.81 23.09
N PHE A 535 -12.09 -3.68 22.40
CA PHE A 535 -10.99 -2.82 21.98
C PHE A 535 -10.19 -2.29 23.18
N THR A 536 -10.86 -1.76 24.21
CA THR A 536 -10.18 -1.22 25.39
C THR A 536 -9.44 -2.30 26.19
N THR A 537 -10.06 -3.48 26.32
CA THR A 537 -9.40 -4.62 26.97
C THR A 537 -8.15 -5.01 26.21
N TRP A 538 -8.23 -5.20 24.89
CA TRP A 538 -7.07 -5.51 24.06
C TRP A 538 -5.99 -4.43 24.14
N ALA A 539 -6.37 -3.15 23.98
CA ALA A 539 -5.47 -2.01 23.91
C ALA A 539 -4.65 -1.84 25.21
N LEU A 540 -5.23 -2.13 26.37
CA LEU A 540 -4.57 -1.94 27.66
C LEU A 540 -3.82 -3.18 28.17
N THR A 541 -4.15 -4.38 27.67
CA THR A 541 -3.65 -5.65 28.24
C THR A 541 -2.69 -6.41 27.33
N THR A 542 -2.63 -6.08 26.04
CA THR A 542 -1.82 -6.82 25.05
C THR A 542 -0.45 -6.19 24.82
N ASP A 543 0.59 -7.02 24.69
CA ASP A 543 1.94 -6.56 24.32
C ASP A 543 2.02 -6.15 22.85
N HIS A 544 1.58 -4.92 22.54
CA HIS A 544 1.54 -4.40 21.16
C HIS A 544 2.91 -4.33 20.50
N TYR A 545 3.97 -4.12 21.27
CA TYR A 545 5.32 -3.97 20.73
C TYR A 545 5.90 -5.29 20.20
N SER A 546 5.55 -6.41 20.86
CA SER A 546 5.98 -7.75 20.47
C SER A 546 4.95 -8.50 19.63
N SER A 547 3.80 -7.89 19.34
CA SER A 547 2.80 -8.44 18.43
C SER A 547 3.35 -8.55 17.01
N ASP A 548 2.93 -9.57 16.27
CA ASP A 548 3.26 -9.76 14.86
C ASP A 548 2.80 -8.57 14.02
N ARG A 549 1.62 -8.03 14.35
CA ARG A 549 1.07 -6.77 13.83
C ARG A 549 1.03 -5.75 14.95
N ARG A 550 2.03 -4.87 14.96
CA ARG A 550 2.22 -3.86 16.00
C ARG A 550 1.15 -2.79 15.90
N PHE A 551 0.51 -2.50 17.03
CA PHE A 551 -0.50 -1.45 17.14
C PHE A 551 -1.61 -1.53 16.08
N THR A 552 -1.94 -2.74 15.62
CA THR A 552 -3.02 -2.97 14.64
C THR A 552 -4.06 -3.89 15.28
N TYR A 553 -5.30 -3.39 15.37
CA TYR A 553 -6.43 -4.14 15.87
C TYR A 553 -7.06 -4.98 14.75
N ARG A 554 -7.20 -6.29 14.97
CA ARG A 554 -7.87 -7.23 14.06
C ARG A 554 -9.07 -7.80 14.76
N ASP A 555 -10.27 -7.34 14.39
CA ASP A 555 -11.48 -7.63 15.14
C ASP A 555 -11.71 -9.15 15.35
N GLU A 556 -11.51 -9.96 14.32
CA GLU A 556 -11.73 -11.41 14.39
C GLU A 556 -10.74 -12.19 15.27
N ILE A 557 -9.52 -11.65 15.48
CA ILE A 557 -8.46 -12.34 16.23
C ILE A 557 -8.33 -11.75 17.63
N ASP A 558 -8.35 -10.42 17.71
CA ASP A 558 -8.00 -9.69 18.91
C ASP A 558 -9.25 -9.47 19.80
N ALA A 559 -10.47 -9.37 19.24
CA ALA A 559 -11.69 -9.29 20.05
C ALA A 559 -11.97 -10.59 20.84
N PRO A 560 -11.87 -11.81 20.24
CA PRO A 560 -12.01 -13.04 21.02
C PRO A 560 -10.94 -13.20 22.12
N ARG A 561 -9.70 -12.78 21.86
CA ARG A 561 -8.63 -12.79 22.88
C ARG A 561 -8.92 -11.83 24.05
N ALA A 562 -9.46 -10.65 23.75
CA ALA A 562 -9.93 -9.72 24.77
C ALA A 562 -11.08 -10.32 25.59
N LEU A 563 -12.00 -11.03 24.92
CA LEU A 563 -13.10 -11.72 25.57
C LEU A 563 -12.63 -12.82 26.52
N ASP A 564 -11.66 -13.63 26.10
CA ASP A 564 -11.06 -14.68 26.92
C ASP A 564 -10.36 -14.12 28.16
N THR A 565 -9.72 -12.95 28.03
CA THR A 565 -9.11 -12.23 29.17
C THR A 565 -10.16 -11.84 30.20
N LEU A 566 -11.32 -11.33 29.76
CA LEU A 566 -12.44 -10.99 30.65
C LEU A 566 -13.05 -12.23 31.29
N ARG A 567 -13.25 -13.31 30.52
CA ARG A 567 -13.78 -14.60 31.01
C ARG A 567 -12.92 -15.19 32.12
N ALA A 568 -11.61 -15.31 31.88
CA ALA A 568 -10.69 -15.87 32.84
C ALA A 568 -10.73 -15.14 34.19
N ARG A 569 -10.97 -13.82 34.19
CA ARG A 569 -11.17 -13.07 35.43
C ARG A 569 -12.53 -13.31 36.06
N ALA A 570 -13.59 -13.34 35.25
CA ALA A 570 -14.96 -13.53 35.72
C ALA A 570 -15.15 -14.88 36.42
N GLU A 571 -14.49 -15.94 35.93
CA GLU A 571 -14.51 -17.29 36.51
C GLU A 571 -13.90 -17.34 37.92
N ILE A 572 -12.95 -16.45 38.24
CA ILE A 572 -12.32 -16.36 39.57
C ILE A 572 -13.26 -15.67 40.57
N GLU A 573 -14.14 -14.78 40.11
CA GLU A 573 -15.10 -14.08 40.96
C GLU A 573 -16.33 -14.93 41.22
N VAL A 574 -16.27 -15.82 42.22
CA VAL A 574 -17.41 -16.65 42.62
C VAL A 574 -18.29 -16.00 43.69
N ASP A 575 -19.58 -16.32 43.66
CA ASP A 575 -20.54 -16.01 44.71
C ASP A 575 -20.37 -16.94 45.93
N ALA A 576 -21.23 -16.79 46.94
CA ALA A 576 -21.19 -17.61 48.15
C ALA A 576 -21.46 -19.11 47.87
N ASP A 577 -22.07 -19.42 46.73
CA ASP A 577 -22.42 -20.77 46.28
C ASP A 577 -21.37 -21.37 45.33
N GLY A 578 -20.25 -20.66 45.12
CA GLY A 578 -19.15 -21.12 44.24
C GLY A 578 -19.43 -20.96 42.75
N LYS A 579 -20.49 -20.23 42.35
CA LYS A 579 -20.80 -19.94 40.94
C LYS A 579 -20.17 -18.62 40.51
N PRO A 580 -19.73 -18.47 39.25
CA PRO A 580 -19.23 -17.18 38.75
C PRO A 580 -20.30 -16.09 38.95
N ARG A 581 -19.91 -14.96 39.55
CA ARG A 581 -20.76 -13.77 39.73
C ARG A 581 -21.15 -13.12 38.41
N LEU A 582 -20.40 -13.41 37.35
CA LEU A 582 -20.64 -12.94 35.99
C LEU A 582 -20.26 -14.05 35.01
N THR A 583 -21.22 -14.46 34.17
CA THR A 583 -20.95 -15.37 33.06
C THR A 583 -20.80 -14.53 31.78
N ILE A 584 -19.68 -14.72 31.08
CA ILE A 584 -19.39 -14.04 29.81
C ILE A 584 -19.38 -15.11 28.72
N GLU A 585 -20.47 -15.21 27.95
CA GLU A 585 -20.63 -16.14 26.83
C GLU A 585 -20.13 -15.52 25.51
N ASP A 586 -20.17 -16.27 24.39
CA ASP A 586 -19.72 -15.76 23.09
C ASP A 586 -20.64 -14.65 22.57
N ARG A 587 -21.93 -14.76 22.90
CA ARG A 587 -22.90 -13.68 22.74
C ARG A 587 -23.13 -13.02 24.09
N ILE A 588 -22.37 -11.95 24.33
CA ILE A 588 -22.49 -11.14 25.54
C ILE A 588 -23.83 -10.40 25.50
N SER A 589 -24.65 -10.53 26.54
CA SER A 589 -25.85 -9.71 26.68
C SER A 589 -25.49 -8.32 27.25
N LEU A 590 -26.42 -7.37 27.21
CA LEU A 590 -26.20 -5.99 27.64
C LEU A 590 -25.67 -5.88 29.08
N TYR A 591 -26.23 -6.67 30.01
CA TYR A 591 -25.84 -6.61 31.42
C TYR A 591 -24.38 -7.06 31.69
N PRO A 592 -23.90 -8.21 31.19
CA PRO A 592 -22.49 -8.56 31.27
C PRO A 592 -21.56 -7.56 30.59
N MET A 593 -21.96 -6.90 29.48
CA MET A 593 -21.15 -5.82 28.88
C MET A 593 -20.99 -4.63 29.82
N MET A 594 -22.08 -4.17 30.44
CA MET A 594 -22.05 -3.06 31.40
C MET A 594 -21.16 -3.37 32.61
N ARG A 595 -21.23 -4.59 33.15
CA ARG A 595 -20.34 -5.05 34.23
C ARG A 595 -18.90 -5.28 33.77
N GLY A 596 -18.70 -5.58 32.50
CA GLY A 596 -17.40 -5.83 31.88
C GLY A 596 -16.42 -4.67 32.05
N PHE A 597 -16.88 -3.41 31.98
CA PHE A 597 -16.02 -2.24 32.21
C PHE A 597 -15.46 -2.20 33.65
N GLY A 598 -16.31 -2.46 34.65
CA GLY A 598 -15.85 -2.56 36.05
C GLY A 598 -14.96 -3.79 36.28
N LEU A 599 -15.22 -4.90 35.58
CA LEU A 599 -14.35 -6.08 35.61
C LEU A 599 -12.96 -5.77 35.03
N LEU A 600 -12.89 -5.05 33.92
CA LEU A 600 -11.63 -4.59 33.33
C LEU A 600 -10.87 -3.68 34.30
N ALA A 601 -11.53 -2.74 34.97
CA ALA A 601 -10.89 -1.92 36.00
C ALA A 601 -10.26 -2.77 37.12
N LYS A 602 -10.92 -3.85 37.55
CA LYS A 602 -10.36 -4.79 38.53
C LYS A 602 -9.17 -5.59 37.97
N ILE A 603 -9.19 -5.98 36.70
CA ILE A 603 -8.05 -6.64 36.02
C ILE A 603 -6.84 -5.70 36.04
N LEU A 604 -7.02 -4.45 35.63
CA LEU A 604 -5.96 -3.46 35.57
C LEU A 604 -5.37 -3.15 36.95
N ARG A 605 -6.20 -3.07 38.00
CA ARG A 605 -5.74 -2.98 39.40
C ARG A 605 -4.93 -4.20 39.84
N ALA A 606 -5.34 -5.39 39.44
CA ALA A 606 -4.59 -6.61 39.74
C ALA A 606 -3.21 -6.58 39.07
N TYR A 607 -3.13 -6.11 37.83
CA TYR A 607 -1.83 -5.89 37.16
C TYR A 607 -0.97 -4.85 37.88
N GLN A 608 -1.53 -3.74 38.37
CA GLN A 608 -0.78 -2.79 39.21
C GLN A 608 -0.21 -3.45 40.47
N GLY A 609 -1.01 -4.27 41.16
CA GLY A 609 -0.56 -5.00 42.34
C GLY A 609 0.49 -6.08 42.04
N ALA A 610 0.54 -6.57 40.80
CA ALA A 610 1.45 -7.62 40.33
C ALA A 610 2.45 -7.12 39.28
N ALA A 611 2.77 -5.83 39.24
CA ALA A 611 3.55 -5.22 38.15
C ALA A 611 4.90 -5.92 37.90
N SER A 612 5.57 -6.38 38.96
CA SER A 612 6.83 -7.14 38.90
C SER A 612 6.75 -8.43 38.07
N GLN A 613 5.57 -9.05 37.94
CA GLN A 613 5.35 -10.27 37.15
C GLN A 613 5.25 -9.97 35.65
N HIS A 614 5.00 -8.71 35.27
CA HIS A 614 4.80 -8.27 33.90
C HIS A 614 6.00 -7.53 33.32
N VAL A 615 7.13 -7.49 34.02
CA VAL A 615 8.36 -6.84 33.54
C VAL A 615 8.85 -7.53 32.27
N ARG A 616 9.14 -6.73 31.24
CA ARG A 616 9.63 -7.22 29.96
C ARG A 616 11.04 -7.81 30.13
N ALA A 617 11.24 -9.01 29.62
CA ALA A 617 12.55 -9.65 29.61
C ALA A 617 13.57 -8.86 28.77
N ASN A 618 14.83 -8.81 29.22
CA ASN A 618 15.91 -8.02 28.58
C ASN A 618 16.19 -8.38 27.11
N ASN A 619 15.84 -9.59 26.67
CA ASN A 619 15.97 -10.04 25.28
C ASN A 619 14.82 -9.57 24.37
N ARG A 620 13.72 -9.09 24.94
CA ARG A 620 12.58 -8.48 24.25
C ARG A 620 12.66 -6.94 24.20
N ILE A 621 13.65 -6.36 24.88
CA ILE A 621 13.98 -4.93 24.79
C ILE A 621 14.76 -4.68 23.49
N PRO A 622 14.46 -3.60 22.75
CA PRO A 622 15.14 -3.28 21.50
C PRO A 622 16.65 -3.13 21.63
N GLU A 623 17.39 -3.58 20.62
CA GLU A 623 18.85 -3.43 20.61
C GLU A 623 19.25 -1.97 20.42
N TRP A 624 18.53 -1.23 19.59
CA TRP A 624 18.77 0.21 19.38
C TRP A 624 18.70 1.00 20.70
N PHE A 625 17.79 0.64 21.60
CA PHE A 625 17.65 1.32 22.90
C PHE A 625 18.90 1.16 23.77
N LYS A 626 19.66 0.07 23.60
CA LYS A 626 20.90 -0.19 24.34
C LYS A 626 22.11 0.54 23.75
N SER A 627 22.00 0.99 22.49
CA SER A 627 23.14 1.51 21.70
C SER A 627 23.17 3.03 21.55
N GLN A 628 22.09 3.73 21.92
CA GLN A 628 21.97 5.19 21.75
C GLN A 628 21.02 5.81 22.80
N GLU A 629 21.04 7.14 22.92
CA GLU A 629 20.30 7.90 23.94
C GLU A 629 19.21 8.84 23.39
N LEU A 630 19.13 9.01 22.06
CA LEU A 630 18.18 9.92 21.39
C LEU A 630 16.74 9.38 21.39
N GLN A 631 16.58 8.10 21.10
CA GLN A 631 15.32 7.37 21.05
C GLN A 631 15.11 6.62 22.36
N ARG A 632 13.92 6.74 22.92
CA ARG A 632 13.50 6.20 24.22
C ARG A 632 12.54 5.04 23.99
N PHE A 633 12.57 4.08 24.91
CA PHE A 633 11.66 2.95 24.93
C PHE A 633 10.84 2.94 26.22
N PRO A 634 9.55 3.35 26.18
CA PRO A 634 8.73 3.50 27.37
C PRO A 634 8.10 2.19 27.86
N PHE A 635 8.03 1.14 27.01
CA PHE A 635 7.29 -0.09 27.31
C PHE A 635 8.08 -1.11 28.13
N GLY A 636 8.34 -0.80 29.40
CA GLY A 636 9.06 -1.64 30.35
C GLY A 636 8.32 -2.92 30.73
N HIS A 637 7.01 -3.00 30.49
CA HIS A 637 6.17 -4.15 30.81
C HIS A 637 5.59 -4.78 29.53
N THR A 638 5.07 -6.01 29.65
CA THR A 638 4.28 -6.67 28.59
C THR A 638 2.83 -6.20 28.57
N VAL A 639 2.41 -5.44 29.59
CA VAL A 639 1.07 -4.88 29.73
C VAL A 639 1.18 -3.36 29.61
N PRO A 640 0.74 -2.74 28.50
CA PRO A 640 0.92 -1.31 28.24
C PRO A 640 0.35 -0.40 29.32
N PHE A 641 -0.75 -0.81 29.98
CA PHE A 641 -1.35 -0.05 31.08
C PHE A 641 -0.35 0.32 32.19
N LEU A 642 0.60 -0.56 32.50
CA LEU A 642 1.60 -0.34 33.55
C LEU A 642 2.66 0.70 33.17
N ASP A 643 2.83 0.94 31.88
CA ASP A 643 3.79 1.90 31.32
C ASP A 643 3.14 3.27 31.02
N LEU A 644 1.85 3.44 31.32
CA LEU A 644 1.17 4.73 31.21
C LEU A 644 1.56 5.67 32.35
N LEU A 645 1.36 6.98 32.15
CA LEU A 645 1.53 7.97 33.20
C LEU A 645 0.58 7.70 34.39
N PRO A 646 0.98 7.97 35.65
CA PRO A 646 0.15 7.69 36.83
C PRO A 646 -1.25 8.31 36.79
N ASP A 647 -1.35 9.54 36.27
CA ASP A 647 -2.62 10.25 36.13
C ASP A 647 -3.53 9.57 35.09
N SER A 648 -2.96 9.12 33.96
CA SER A 648 -3.66 8.32 32.96
C SER A 648 -4.17 7.00 33.52
N GLN A 649 -3.35 6.29 34.31
CA GLN A 649 -3.78 5.03 34.95
C GLN A 649 -4.99 5.26 35.86
N THR A 650 -4.93 6.31 36.69
CA THR A 650 -6.00 6.66 37.63
C THR A 650 -7.27 7.09 36.91
N ASP A 651 -7.15 7.91 35.86
CA ASP A 651 -8.28 8.40 35.07
C ASP A 651 -8.99 7.26 34.32
N ILE A 652 -8.24 6.33 33.72
CA ILE A 652 -8.78 5.15 33.05
C ILE A 652 -9.58 4.29 34.04
N LEU A 653 -8.99 3.94 35.18
CA LEU A 653 -9.66 3.12 36.20
C LEU A 653 -10.96 3.78 36.70
N ARG A 654 -10.90 5.09 36.99
CA ARG A 654 -12.07 5.87 37.43
C ARG A 654 -13.16 5.87 36.36
N THR A 655 -12.80 6.06 35.09
CA THR A 655 -13.77 6.15 34.00
C THR A 655 -14.44 4.80 33.72
N LEU A 656 -13.68 3.71 33.74
CA LEU A 656 -14.22 2.35 33.59
C LEU A 656 -15.24 2.01 34.70
N ASP A 657 -14.92 2.32 35.96
CA ASP A 657 -15.84 2.14 37.07
C ASP A 657 -17.07 3.06 36.95
N HIS A 658 -16.88 4.30 36.51
CA HIS A 658 -17.96 5.27 36.28
C HIS A 658 -18.96 4.76 35.24
N ILE A 659 -18.48 4.32 34.07
CA ILE A 659 -19.31 3.75 33.00
C ILE A 659 -20.15 2.58 33.54
N SER A 660 -19.51 1.64 34.23
CA SER A 660 -20.18 0.47 34.79
C SER A 660 -21.24 0.86 35.83
N THR A 661 -20.88 1.71 36.78
CA THR A 661 -21.78 2.14 37.86
C THR A 661 -22.96 2.95 37.33
N ARG A 662 -22.73 3.82 36.33
CA ARG A 662 -23.75 4.68 35.73
C ARG A 662 -24.79 3.87 34.97
N LEU A 663 -24.36 2.92 34.13
CA LEU A 663 -25.26 2.06 33.35
C LEU A 663 -26.05 1.07 34.23
N ILE A 664 -25.41 0.50 35.26
CA ILE A 664 -26.08 -0.42 36.19
C ILE A 664 -27.06 0.34 37.09
N GLY A 665 -26.65 1.48 37.65
CA GLY A 665 -27.48 2.28 38.55
C GLY A 665 -28.70 2.91 37.88
N ALA A 666 -28.65 3.12 36.57
CA ALA A 666 -29.80 3.56 35.77
C ALA A 666 -30.68 2.40 35.26
N GLU A 667 -30.35 1.16 35.62
CA GLU A 667 -31.14 -0.05 35.28
C GLU A 667 -31.39 -0.20 33.78
N VAL A 668 -30.40 0.17 32.95
CA VAL A 668 -30.53 0.21 31.48
C VAL A 668 -30.94 -1.15 30.90
N SER A 669 -30.44 -2.25 31.47
CA SER A 669 -30.81 -3.62 31.06
C SER A 669 -32.28 -3.93 31.35
N ASP A 670 -32.84 -3.42 32.45
CA ASP A 670 -34.23 -3.65 32.81
C ASP A 670 -35.15 -2.79 31.95
N ALA A 671 -34.79 -1.51 31.74
CA ALA A 671 -35.49 -0.64 30.80
C ALA A 671 -35.55 -1.26 29.39
N ARG A 672 -34.44 -1.85 28.91
CA ARG A 672 -34.40 -2.60 27.65
C ARG A 672 -35.38 -3.77 27.66
N ASN A 673 -35.41 -4.57 28.72
CA ASN A 673 -36.30 -5.73 28.83
C ASN A 673 -37.79 -5.36 28.93
N ASP A 674 -38.13 -4.28 29.63
CA ASP A 674 -39.50 -3.78 29.77
C ASP A 674 -40.10 -3.38 28.40
N TRP A 675 -39.29 -2.77 27.54
CA TRP A 675 -39.73 -2.36 26.20
C TRP A 675 -39.73 -3.50 25.18
N LEU A 676 -38.85 -4.50 25.32
CA LEU A 676 -38.73 -5.63 24.38
C LEU A 676 -39.65 -6.80 24.71
N HIS A 677 -40.06 -6.99 25.97
CA HIS A 677 -40.93 -8.09 26.39
C HIS A 677 -42.33 -7.59 26.71
N SER A 678 -43.34 -8.15 26.03
CA SER A 678 -44.75 -7.76 26.06
C SER A 678 -45.47 -8.03 27.40
N ARG A 679 -45.02 -7.43 28.51
CA ARG A 679 -45.82 -7.40 29.75
C ARG A 679 -46.73 -6.18 29.70
N ARG A 680 -48.04 -6.42 29.88
CA ARG A 680 -49.15 -5.45 29.80
C ARG A 680 -49.12 -4.37 30.91
N ASP A 681 -48.00 -4.21 31.60
CA ASP A 681 -47.86 -3.20 32.64
C ASP A 681 -47.29 -1.93 32.00
N ARG A 682 -47.91 -0.80 32.38
CA ARG A 682 -47.69 0.53 31.82
C ARG A 682 -46.19 0.88 31.86
N VAL A 683 -45.56 1.00 30.69
CA VAL A 683 -44.12 1.23 30.60
C VAL A 683 -43.77 2.63 31.12
N GLU A 684 -42.87 2.72 32.09
CA GLU A 684 -42.47 3.99 32.70
C GLU A 684 -41.52 4.77 31.78
N THR A 685 -42.07 5.72 31.03
CA THR A 685 -41.30 6.59 30.11
C THR A 685 -40.18 7.36 30.81
N GLU A 686 -40.34 7.69 32.10
CA GLU A 686 -39.33 8.39 32.89
C GLU A 686 -38.10 7.51 33.18
N ARG A 687 -38.30 6.21 33.43
CA ARG A 687 -37.23 5.22 33.61
C ARG A 687 -36.43 5.06 32.31
N LEU A 688 -37.11 5.01 31.17
CA LEU A 688 -36.46 5.02 29.85
C LEU A 688 -35.64 6.29 29.66
N ARG A 689 -36.18 7.47 29.98
CA ARG A 689 -35.46 8.75 29.84
C ARG A 689 -34.18 8.78 30.69
N SER A 690 -34.27 8.38 31.96
CA SER A 690 -33.10 8.29 32.84
C SER A 690 -32.06 7.29 32.32
N SER A 691 -32.51 6.19 31.70
CA SER A 691 -31.63 5.21 31.05
C SER A 691 -30.94 5.80 29.83
N LEU A 692 -31.66 6.56 28.99
CA LEU A 692 -31.08 7.23 27.82
C LEU A 692 -30.03 8.26 28.24
N ASP A 693 -30.32 9.09 29.25
CA ASP A 693 -29.34 10.06 29.76
C ASP A 693 -28.08 9.37 30.32
N ALA A 694 -28.24 8.28 31.07
CA ALA A 694 -27.11 7.49 31.57
C ALA A 694 -26.30 6.83 30.44
N VAL A 695 -26.96 6.40 29.36
CA VAL A 695 -26.29 5.85 28.18
C VAL A 695 -25.52 6.94 27.43
N ARG A 696 -26.09 8.15 27.27
CA ARG A 696 -25.37 9.29 26.67
C ARG A 696 -24.10 9.59 27.46
N ASP A 697 -24.22 9.75 28.77
CA ASP A 697 -23.07 10.03 29.66
C ASP A 697 -21.97 8.96 29.50
N ALA A 698 -22.37 7.68 29.43
CA ALA A 698 -21.44 6.57 29.28
C ALA A 698 -20.77 6.51 27.90
N VAL A 699 -21.53 6.70 26.82
CA VAL A 699 -20.99 6.67 25.44
C VAL A 699 -20.11 7.88 25.17
N GLU A 700 -20.47 9.07 25.67
CA GLU A 700 -19.60 10.24 25.62
C GLU A 700 -18.29 9.99 26.37
N ALA A 701 -18.35 9.40 27.58
CA ALA A 701 -17.13 9.03 28.32
C ALA A 701 -16.26 8.01 27.57
N ILE A 702 -16.87 7.02 26.90
CA ILE A 702 -16.16 6.05 26.06
C ILE A 702 -15.46 6.76 24.89
N GLN A 703 -16.15 7.67 24.22
CA GLN A 703 -15.61 8.42 23.09
C GLN A 703 -14.49 9.37 23.53
N ASP A 704 -14.74 10.21 24.53
CA ASP A 704 -13.80 11.24 24.98
C ASP A 704 -12.47 10.68 25.48
N LYS A 705 -12.48 9.45 26.03
CA LYS A 705 -11.29 8.72 26.49
C LYS A 705 -10.63 7.84 25.43
N GLY A 706 -11.25 7.72 24.26
CA GLY A 706 -10.80 6.87 23.16
C GLY A 706 -10.89 5.38 23.46
N PHE A 707 -11.89 4.96 24.26
CA PHE A 707 -12.23 3.56 24.51
C PHE A 707 -13.00 2.91 23.36
N SER A 708 -13.41 3.70 22.38
CA SER A 708 -13.96 3.24 21.11
C SER A 708 -13.02 3.52 19.94
N ARG A 709 -13.23 2.81 18.83
CA ARG A 709 -12.47 2.96 17.58
C ARG A 709 -12.81 4.24 16.79
N GLN A 710 -12.79 5.39 17.45
CA GLN A 710 -12.88 6.69 16.79
C GLN A 710 -11.64 6.91 15.91
N ILE A 711 -11.83 7.50 14.74
CA ILE A 711 -10.74 7.70 13.77
C ILE A 711 -10.28 9.15 13.85
N PHE A 712 -9.00 9.34 14.12
CA PHE A 712 -8.28 10.61 14.03
C PHE A 712 -7.44 10.62 12.75
N ARG A 713 -7.37 11.79 12.12
CA ARG A 713 -6.57 12.01 10.91
C ARG A 713 -5.87 13.35 10.96
N ARG A 714 -4.74 13.45 10.26
CA ARG A 714 -4.01 14.71 10.14
C ARG A 714 -4.84 15.75 9.40
N VAL A 715 -5.12 16.86 10.07
CA VAL A 715 -5.80 18.03 9.48
C VAL A 715 -4.84 19.19 9.22
N ARG A 716 -3.75 19.29 9.98
CA ARG A 716 -2.78 20.38 9.85
C ARG A 716 -1.40 19.93 10.32
N THR A 717 -0.37 20.38 9.60
CA THR A 717 1.02 20.34 10.05
C THR A 717 1.58 21.75 10.02
N GLN A 718 2.13 22.20 11.14
CA GLN A 718 2.90 23.44 11.21
C GLN A 718 4.35 23.07 11.44
N ARG A 719 5.26 23.49 10.56
CA ARG A 719 6.69 23.22 10.65
C ARG A 719 7.45 24.53 10.67
N ASP A 720 8.44 24.64 11.55
CA ASP A 720 9.34 25.79 11.59
C ASP A 720 10.66 25.54 10.85
N GLU A 721 11.52 26.57 10.80
CA GLU A 721 12.82 26.52 10.13
C GLU A 721 13.77 25.47 10.72
N ALA A 722 13.62 25.16 12.02
CA ALA A 722 14.40 24.13 12.71
C ALA A 722 13.82 22.71 12.51
N ALA A 723 12.86 22.56 11.61
CA ALA A 723 12.12 21.33 11.33
C ALA A 723 11.32 20.78 12.53
N ARG A 724 11.08 21.58 13.56
CA ARG A 724 10.13 21.22 14.61
C ARG A 724 8.74 21.34 14.02
N ALA A 725 7.90 20.35 14.26
CA ALA A 725 6.57 20.31 13.71
C ALA A 725 5.51 19.99 14.77
N THR A 726 4.39 20.70 14.69
CA THR A 726 3.15 20.37 15.39
C THR A 726 2.20 19.77 14.38
N VAL A 727 1.89 18.50 14.56
CA VAL A 727 0.92 17.76 13.75
C VAL A 727 -0.40 17.70 14.52
N VAL A 728 -1.45 18.24 13.93
CA VAL A 728 -2.80 18.24 14.48
C VAL A 728 -3.58 17.11 13.84
N LEU A 729 -4.03 16.16 14.64
CA LEU A 729 -5.02 15.18 14.25
C LEU A 729 -6.40 15.64 14.71
N SER A 730 -7.45 15.40 13.94
CA SER A 730 -8.84 15.63 14.36
C SER A 730 -9.68 14.40 14.07
N ASP A 731 -10.66 14.15 14.94
CA ASP A 731 -11.76 13.23 14.66
C ASP A 731 -12.90 13.92 13.90
N ASN A 732 -13.97 13.18 13.60
CA ASN A 732 -15.17 13.70 12.93
C ASN A 732 -16.03 14.62 13.81
N ARG A 733 -15.80 14.66 15.13
CA ARG A 733 -16.49 15.55 16.08
C ARG A 733 -15.74 16.87 16.30
N GLY A 734 -14.54 17.01 15.72
CA GLY A 734 -13.69 18.19 15.85
C GLY A 734 -12.79 18.17 17.09
N GLN A 735 -12.64 17.02 17.75
CA GLN A 735 -11.68 16.85 18.83
C GLN A 735 -10.27 16.83 18.22
N GLU A 736 -9.43 17.78 18.61
CA GLU A 736 -8.05 17.88 18.13
C GLU A 736 -7.07 17.21 19.10
N LEU A 737 -6.13 16.45 18.54
CA LEU A 737 -4.95 15.91 19.21
C LEU A 737 -3.69 16.57 18.61
N LEU A 738 -2.82 17.06 19.47
CA LEU A 738 -1.54 17.67 19.07
C LEU A 738 -0.41 16.68 19.28
N LEU A 739 0.34 16.37 18.22
CA LEU A 739 1.57 15.57 18.27
C LEU A 739 2.76 16.45 17.92
N LEU A 740 3.84 16.34 18.69
CA LEU A 740 5.03 17.16 18.52
C LEU A 740 6.18 16.35 17.90
N TRP A 741 6.88 16.98 16.96
CA TRP A 741 8.02 16.40 16.24
C TRP A 741 9.22 17.37 16.26
N PRO A 742 10.46 16.87 16.29
CA PRO A 742 10.85 15.45 16.36
C PRO A 742 10.53 14.82 17.72
N SER A 743 10.06 13.56 17.71
CA SER A 743 9.79 12.78 18.92
C SER A 743 10.93 11.79 19.19
N GLY A 744 11.32 11.68 20.46
CA GLY A 744 12.25 10.64 20.93
C GLY A 744 11.60 9.24 20.96
N LEU A 745 10.38 9.09 20.45
CA LEU A 745 9.60 7.85 20.46
C LEU A 745 9.27 7.37 19.03
N GLY A 746 9.95 7.94 18.03
CA GLY A 746 9.70 7.64 16.61
C GLY A 746 9.96 6.19 16.23
N TRP A 747 10.80 5.46 16.97
CA TRP A 747 11.17 4.07 16.66
C TRP A 747 10.30 3.01 17.33
N LEU A 748 9.20 3.40 17.98
CA LEU A 748 8.27 2.45 18.60
C LEU A 748 7.42 1.69 17.59
N GLY A 749 7.30 2.20 16.36
CA GLY A 749 6.41 1.64 15.35
C GLY A 749 4.93 1.93 15.61
N LEU A 750 4.63 3.04 16.27
CA LEU A 750 3.26 3.58 16.35
C LEU A 750 2.76 3.93 14.93
N PRO A 751 1.43 3.96 14.71
CA PRO A 751 0.88 4.39 13.44
C PRO A 751 1.43 5.75 12.99
N GLY A 752 1.79 5.83 11.70
CA GLY A 752 2.23 7.07 11.08
C GLY A 752 1.15 8.15 11.18
N VAL A 753 1.55 9.41 11.29
CA VAL A 753 0.61 10.53 11.43
C VAL A 753 -0.26 10.75 10.19
N ASP A 754 0.16 10.22 9.05
CA ASP A 754 -0.53 10.35 7.77
C ASP A 754 -1.62 9.28 7.58
N LEU A 755 -1.60 8.24 8.41
CA LEU A 755 -2.61 7.19 8.40
C LEU A 755 -3.78 7.56 9.32
N PRO A 756 -5.02 7.24 8.93
CA PRO A 756 -6.15 7.23 9.85
C PRO A 756 -5.85 6.27 11.01
N GLN A 757 -6.07 6.73 12.24
CA GLN A 757 -5.70 5.97 13.44
C GLN A 757 -6.70 6.16 14.56
N HIS A 758 -6.90 5.11 15.35
CA HIS A 758 -7.64 5.15 16.59
C HIS A 758 -6.75 5.66 17.71
N VAL A 759 -7.22 6.65 18.45
CA VAL A 759 -6.44 7.32 19.50
C VAL A 759 -7.12 7.06 20.83
N MET A 760 -6.39 6.45 21.77
CA MET A 760 -6.84 6.33 23.15
C MET A 760 -6.33 7.53 23.95
N THR A 761 -7.06 8.65 23.86
CA THR A 761 -6.68 9.97 24.41
C THR A 761 -6.33 9.93 25.91
N SER A 762 -6.95 9.02 26.66
CA SER A 762 -6.69 8.83 28.09
C SER A 762 -5.39 8.08 28.40
N ALA A 763 -4.86 7.32 27.44
CA ALA A 763 -3.73 6.42 27.62
C ALA A 763 -2.40 7.06 27.20
N GLN A 764 -2.04 8.12 27.92
CA GLN A 764 -0.77 8.80 27.76
C GLN A 764 0.36 7.99 28.41
N PHE A 765 1.42 7.74 27.66
CA PHE A 765 2.62 7.03 28.15
C PHE A 765 3.86 7.91 28.18
N ALA A 766 3.82 9.09 27.54
CA ALA A 766 4.88 10.08 27.63
C ALA A 766 4.37 11.51 27.46
N GLU A 767 5.05 12.44 28.12
CA GLU A 767 4.84 13.88 27.95
C GLU A 767 5.46 14.39 26.64
N PRO A 768 4.89 15.44 26.02
CA PRO A 768 3.73 16.20 26.48
C PRO A 768 2.37 15.67 25.98
N SER A 769 2.33 14.82 24.95
CA SER A 769 1.05 14.41 24.33
C SER A 769 1.10 13.04 23.64
N GLU A 770 2.02 12.16 24.04
CA GLU A 770 2.19 10.84 23.42
C GLU A 770 1.25 9.82 24.06
N VAL A 771 0.30 9.37 23.25
CA VAL A 771 -0.78 8.47 23.62
C VAL A 771 -0.75 7.19 22.80
N LEU A 772 -1.35 6.11 23.31
CA LEU A 772 -1.52 4.88 22.54
C LEU A 772 -2.39 5.14 21.31
N ARG A 773 -1.89 4.72 20.15
CA ARG A 773 -2.50 4.92 18.83
C ARG A 773 -2.49 3.61 18.06
N PHE A 774 -3.56 3.33 17.33
CA PHE A 774 -3.77 2.04 16.66
C PHE A 774 -4.35 2.21 15.26
N THR A 775 -4.07 1.27 14.36
CA THR A 775 -4.82 1.11 13.10
C THR A 775 -5.78 -0.08 13.21
N THR A 776 -6.74 -0.20 12.30
CA THR A 776 -7.56 -1.41 12.15
C THR A 776 -7.18 -2.12 10.85
N GLN A 777 -7.17 -3.45 10.88
CA GLN A 777 -7.12 -4.27 9.69
C GLN A 777 -8.47 -4.98 9.52
N GLU A 778 -9.12 -4.74 8.38
CA GLU A 778 -10.37 -5.40 8.02
C GLU A 778 -10.11 -6.77 7.36
N GLU A 779 -11.09 -7.67 7.44
CA GLU A 779 -10.99 -8.97 6.77
C GLU A 779 -11.18 -8.79 5.26
N SER A 780 -10.20 -9.24 4.48
CA SER A 780 -10.26 -9.19 3.02
C SER A 780 -9.42 -10.31 2.40
N ALA A 781 -9.60 -10.56 1.10
CA ALA A 781 -8.74 -11.49 0.37
C ALA A 781 -7.26 -11.06 0.42
N PHE A 782 -7.00 -9.75 0.42
CA PHE A 782 -5.67 -9.17 0.57
C PHE A 782 -5.09 -9.38 1.97
N ALA A 783 -5.87 -9.13 3.02
CA ALA A 783 -5.45 -9.38 4.40
C ALA A 783 -5.11 -10.86 4.62
N LYS A 784 -5.89 -11.79 4.03
CA LYS A 784 -5.63 -13.24 4.07
C LYS A 784 -4.38 -13.63 3.30
N MET A 785 -4.16 -13.06 2.11
CA MET A 785 -2.94 -13.28 1.32
C MET A 785 -1.68 -12.94 2.14
N TRP A 786 -1.74 -11.87 2.94
CA TRP A 786 -0.66 -11.40 3.81
C TRP A 786 -0.80 -11.83 5.28
N ALA A 787 -1.56 -12.89 5.56
CA ALA A 787 -1.62 -13.50 6.89
C ALA A 787 -0.22 -13.98 7.32
N ASP A 788 0.18 -13.74 8.57
CA ASP A 788 1.51 -14.08 9.11
C ASP A 788 2.70 -13.30 8.50
N TYR A 789 2.44 -12.23 7.75
CA TYR A 789 3.46 -11.22 7.46
C TYR A 789 3.58 -10.22 8.63
N PRO A 790 4.78 -9.80 9.04
CA PRO A 790 6.09 -10.20 8.50
C PRO A 790 6.56 -11.55 9.06
N ARG A 791 7.02 -12.47 8.20
CA ARG A 791 7.71 -13.69 8.65
C ARG A 791 9.15 -13.35 9.04
N ARG A 792 9.47 -13.50 10.33
CA ARG A 792 10.80 -13.21 10.87
C ARG A 792 11.54 -14.48 11.27
N PRO A 793 12.86 -14.56 11.00
CA PRO A 793 13.69 -15.65 11.50
C PRO A 793 13.81 -15.60 13.02
N ARG A 794 13.97 -16.77 13.64
CA ARG A 794 14.25 -16.84 15.09
C ARG A 794 15.64 -16.26 15.36
N LYS A 795 15.79 -15.41 16.39
CA LYS A 795 17.10 -14.90 16.82
C LYS A 795 18.01 -16.11 17.14
N SER A 796 19.07 -16.28 16.34
CA SER A 796 20.17 -17.20 16.65
C SER A 796 20.85 -16.70 17.93
N THR A 797 21.04 -17.58 18.91
CA THR A 797 21.77 -17.30 20.15
C THR A 797 23.30 -17.34 19.98
N GLY A 798 23.80 -17.39 18.75
CA GLY A 798 25.23 -17.32 18.45
C GLY A 798 25.75 -15.87 18.41
N PRO A 799 27.04 -15.64 18.71
CA PRO A 799 27.65 -14.32 18.61
C PRO A 799 27.67 -13.89 17.14
N THR A 800 26.71 -13.07 16.74
CA THR A 800 26.68 -12.46 15.41
C THR A 800 27.58 -11.23 15.47
N SER A 801 28.58 -11.18 14.58
CA SER A 801 29.51 -10.05 14.50
C SER A 801 28.74 -8.78 14.19
N SER A 802 28.63 -7.91 15.19
CA SER A 802 28.23 -6.52 15.05
C SER A 802 29.26 -5.80 14.18
N ARG A 803 29.09 -5.80 12.85
CA ARG A 803 29.75 -4.93 11.87
C ARG A 803 29.24 -5.24 10.46
N ILE A 804 28.00 -4.87 10.14
CA ILE A 804 27.52 -4.77 8.76
C ILE A 804 26.54 -3.58 8.66
N TYR A 805 27.02 -2.40 9.05
CA TYR A 805 26.44 -1.13 8.60
C TYR A 805 27.61 -0.25 8.15
N ASP A 806 28.28 -0.69 7.09
CA ASP A 806 29.10 0.19 6.26
C ASP A 806 28.47 0.21 4.87
N SER A 807 27.92 1.38 4.55
CA SER A 807 27.85 1.99 3.22
C SER A 807 27.97 1.05 2.01
N ALA A 808 26.82 0.69 1.44
CA ALA A 808 26.68 0.50 0.00
C ALA A 808 25.21 0.76 -0.36
N ILE A 809 24.82 2.03 -0.36
CA ILE A 809 23.88 2.49 -1.39
C ILE A 809 24.78 2.64 -2.62
N PRO A 810 24.72 1.77 -3.64
CA PRO A 810 25.30 2.12 -4.91
C PRO A 810 24.54 3.35 -5.39
N SER A 811 25.23 4.46 -5.57
CA SER A 811 24.74 5.66 -6.26
C SER A 811 24.56 5.41 -7.76
N GLU A 812 24.00 4.27 -8.14
CA GLU A 812 23.73 3.88 -9.53
C GLU A 812 22.21 3.72 -9.71
N LEU A 813 21.49 4.79 -9.35
CA LEU A 813 20.20 5.15 -9.94
C LEU A 813 20.33 6.64 -10.26
N GLY A 814 21.14 6.90 -11.28
CA GLY A 814 21.41 8.20 -11.84
C GLY A 814 21.78 7.98 -13.30
N ASP A 815 20.79 7.56 -14.09
CA ASP A 815 20.50 8.06 -15.45
C ASP A 815 19.31 7.31 -16.06
#